data_AF-A0AB35ZJB4-F1
#
_entry.id   AF-A0AB35ZJB4-F1
#
_cell.length_a   1.000
_cell.length_b   1.000
_cell.length_c   1.000
_cell.angle_alpha   90.00
_cell.angle_beta   90.00
_cell.angle_gamma   90.00
#
_symmetry.space_group_name_H-M   'P 1'
#
loop_
_entity.id
_entity.type
_entity.pdbx_description
1 polymer ?
#
loop_
_entity_poly.entity_id
_entity_poly.type
_entity_poly.pdbx_seq_one_letter_code
_entity_poly.pdbx_strand_id
1 'polypeptide(L)'
;MKKIYFTLIALLASINMFAQGWPANYSGVMLQGFSWDSYDYSQWTVLEKQADDMKGFIDLVWLPQSGKCIETTKVMGYKPYYYFNQNSSFGTEAELRSLIAKFKANGIGAIADVVVNHRNTDGWFTFPAETYNGVTYQMLSTDICKNDDSGSTATQAKKDGVSLSNNYDEGTDFGGCRDIDHKSENLQKIIKAYLKFLKEDIGYTGFRYDMVKGFSGTHVADYNDAAGVEFSVGEYWDGNQSIINWINKTKKKSAAFDFQFRYNVRDAVGVKDNKIVSSPNWSKLKSDINLMHDPTYRQYAITFVENHDMQYRSKDEPLDPLKRDTLAANAYMLAMPGTPCVFQPHWRAYKQEIKSMIEARKLAGITNMSNYTNKMAQTACFANETTGNKAKLIVVVGNNTKAYTPGTDYAQILEGYHYRYYLSKSAETAWCNIPSGEYEAGFKAKLTAVSQNSNAKLVYTTDGTAPTAKSKQVATGNTINIDETCTLKVGLLSNGTVTGIRTYNYTIKAFEPYTITIYANADQVTNWGAAMYFYAWNSSETFTQAWPGTAVTATKTLNGKKWYYMDFKIKSKDAIVNIIFNQGNGTGKKQTVDLNAGNSTKYYEITTTQSQGKYTCKDVTAIWAPTGITGTPTISNTTTDNAWYTLSGMKLGKKPAKNGVYIHQGKKVIIR
;
A
#
# COMPACT_ATOMS: atom_id res chain seq x y z
N MET A 1 -32.29 -10.55 -51.38
CA MET A 1 -31.01 -11.16 -51.83
C MET A 1 -30.04 -10.01 -52.07
N LYS A 2 -29.08 -9.76 -51.15
CA LYS A 2 -27.66 -10.22 -51.21
C LYS A 2 -26.93 -9.50 -52.38
N LYS A 3 -25.90 -8.64 -52.24
CA LYS A 3 -24.69 -8.63 -51.39
C LYS A 3 -24.03 -7.22 -51.38
N ILE A 4 -23.63 -6.69 -50.23
CA ILE A 4 -22.24 -6.57 -49.69
C ILE A 4 -21.31 -5.64 -50.48
N TYR A 5 -21.09 -4.42 -49.98
CA TYR A 5 -19.83 -3.68 -50.06
C TYR A 5 -19.75 -2.64 -48.92
N PHE A 6 -19.34 -3.05 -47.72
CA PHE A 6 -18.86 -2.12 -46.68
C PHE A 6 -18.07 -2.91 -45.63
N THR A 7 -16.89 -3.42 -45.99
CA THR A 7 -15.92 -3.92 -45.00
C THR A 7 -14.53 -4.06 -45.60
N LEU A 8 -13.82 -2.96 -45.83
CA LEU A 8 -12.39 -3.02 -46.14
C LEU A 8 -11.68 -1.66 -45.95
N ILE A 9 -11.76 -1.05 -44.76
CA ILE A 9 -10.84 -0.01 -44.20
C ILE A 9 -10.91 -0.09 -42.65
N ALA A 10 -10.89 -1.29 -42.06
CA ALA A 10 -10.87 -1.44 -40.59
C ALA A 10 -9.88 -2.51 -40.09
N LEU A 11 -8.98 -2.97 -40.95
CA LEU A 11 -7.97 -3.97 -40.65
C LEU A 11 -6.67 -3.48 -41.29
N LEU A 12 -5.90 -2.65 -40.57
CA LEU A 12 -4.45 -2.42 -40.73
C LEU A 12 -3.90 -1.30 -39.79
N ALA A 13 -4.55 -1.06 -38.65
CA ALA A 13 -3.92 -0.36 -37.54
C ALA A 13 -4.03 -1.23 -36.28
N SER A 14 -3.48 -2.45 -36.34
CA SER A 14 -2.91 -3.04 -35.14
C SER A 14 -1.74 -2.14 -34.76
N ILE A 15 -2.03 -1.05 -34.04
CA ILE A 15 -1.01 -0.27 -33.35
C ILE A 15 -0.38 -1.29 -32.41
N ASN A 16 0.80 -1.79 -32.78
CA ASN A 16 1.67 -2.44 -31.83
C ASN A 16 1.92 -1.37 -30.76
N MET A 17 1.14 -1.40 -29.68
CA MET A 17 1.40 -0.61 -28.49
C MET A 17 2.73 -1.12 -27.96
N PHE A 18 3.83 -0.50 -28.39
CA PHE A 18 5.13 -0.75 -27.81
C PHE A 18 5.02 -0.50 -26.31
N ALA A 19 5.63 -1.36 -25.49
CA ALA A 19 5.67 -1.17 -24.05
C ALA A 19 6.28 0.21 -23.73
N GLN A 20 5.43 1.15 -23.31
CA GLN A 20 5.81 2.50 -22.94
C GLN A 20 6.14 2.43 -21.45
N GLY A 21 7.43 2.31 -21.10
CA GLY A 21 7.90 1.97 -19.74
C GLY A 21 7.36 2.82 -18.59
N TRP A 22 6.82 4.00 -18.91
CA TRP A 22 5.90 4.77 -18.09
C TRP A 22 5.21 5.81 -18.97
N PRO A 23 3.91 6.10 -18.81
CA PRO A 23 3.24 7.10 -19.63
C PRO A 23 3.78 8.52 -19.41
N ALA A 24 3.90 9.28 -20.50
CA ALA A 24 4.19 10.72 -20.43
C ALA A 24 2.95 11.50 -19.94
N ASN A 25 3.16 12.60 -19.24
CA ASN A 25 2.10 13.41 -18.62
C ASN A 25 1.20 12.62 -17.66
N TYR A 26 1.73 11.56 -17.04
CA TYR A 26 1.01 10.80 -16.03
C TYR A 26 0.79 11.65 -14.77
N SER A 27 -0.45 11.82 -14.35
CA SER A 27 -0.82 12.62 -13.16
C SER A 27 -1.02 11.78 -11.90
N GLY A 28 -0.94 10.45 -12.01
CA GLY A 28 -1.29 9.55 -10.93
C GLY A 28 -0.26 9.53 -9.79
N VAL A 29 -0.71 9.02 -8.65
CA VAL A 29 0.08 8.84 -7.44
C VAL A 29 0.16 7.35 -7.12
N MET A 30 1.37 6.89 -6.83
CA MET A 30 1.65 5.52 -6.44
C MET A 30 1.72 5.42 -4.91
N LEU A 31 1.29 4.28 -4.37
CA LEU A 31 1.48 3.88 -2.98
C LEU A 31 2.29 2.58 -2.98
N GLN A 32 3.42 2.55 -2.28
CA GLN A 32 3.97 1.26 -1.84
C GLN A 32 3.01 0.73 -0.76
N GLY A 33 2.33 -0.38 -1.02
CA GLY A 33 1.24 -0.93 -0.20
C GLY A 33 1.70 -1.74 1.02
N PHE A 34 2.99 -1.74 1.32
CA PHE A 34 3.59 -2.51 2.41
C PHE A 34 4.84 -1.81 2.96
N SER A 35 5.26 -2.25 4.13
CA SER A 35 6.59 -2.04 4.69
C SER A 35 7.16 -3.38 5.16
N TRP A 36 8.43 -3.44 5.55
CA TRP A 36 9.00 -4.66 6.09
C TRP A 36 8.22 -5.13 7.33
N ASP A 37 7.94 -6.43 7.39
CA ASP A 37 7.15 -7.12 8.43
C ASP A 37 5.72 -6.61 8.66
N SER A 38 5.16 -5.85 7.72
CA SER A 38 3.84 -5.24 7.86
C SER A 38 2.66 -6.18 7.57
N TYR A 39 2.77 -7.49 7.85
CA TYR A 39 1.76 -8.48 7.49
C TYR A 39 0.34 -8.08 7.93
N ASP A 40 0.19 -7.51 9.14
CA ASP A 40 -1.13 -7.10 9.66
C ASP A 40 -1.75 -5.91 8.91
N TYR A 41 -0.95 -5.19 8.14
CA TYR A 41 -1.36 -3.99 7.42
C TYR A 41 -1.29 -4.13 5.90
N SER A 42 -0.69 -5.21 5.40
CA SER A 42 -0.45 -5.45 3.96
C SER A 42 -1.00 -6.79 3.47
N GLN A 43 -1.67 -7.56 4.33
CA GLN A 43 -2.49 -8.69 3.88
C GLN A 43 -3.51 -8.27 2.81
N TRP A 44 -3.80 -9.16 1.86
CA TRP A 44 -4.68 -8.86 0.74
C TRP A 44 -6.05 -8.33 1.17
N THR A 45 -6.65 -9.00 2.17
CA THR A 45 -7.95 -8.62 2.72
C THR A 45 -7.92 -7.28 3.48
N VAL A 46 -6.75 -6.88 4.01
CA VAL A 46 -6.57 -5.60 4.71
C VAL A 46 -6.43 -4.45 3.71
N LEU A 47 -5.68 -4.67 2.62
CA LEU A 47 -5.59 -3.70 1.53
C LEU A 47 -6.94 -3.55 0.79
N GLU A 48 -7.68 -4.64 0.62
CA GLU A 48 -8.99 -4.62 -0.05
C GLU A 48 -9.99 -3.72 0.70
N LYS A 49 -10.01 -3.82 2.03
CA LYS A 49 -10.84 -2.97 2.90
C LYS A 49 -10.48 -1.48 2.82
N GLN A 50 -9.25 -1.14 2.44
CA GLN A 50 -8.78 0.24 2.30
C GLN A 50 -9.01 0.82 0.90
N ALA A 51 -9.38 -0.01 -0.09
CA ALA A 51 -9.49 0.40 -1.49
C ALA A 51 -10.46 1.57 -1.71
N ASP A 52 -11.56 1.63 -0.96
CA ASP A 52 -12.56 2.71 -1.10
C ASP A 52 -12.04 4.05 -0.57
N ASP A 53 -11.19 4.04 0.45
CA ASP A 53 -10.57 5.24 1.01
C ASP A 53 -9.41 5.77 0.14
N MET A 54 -8.78 4.87 -0.63
CA MET A 54 -7.77 5.22 -1.64
C MET A 54 -8.38 5.83 -2.92
N LYS A 55 -9.64 5.54 -3.22
CA LYS A 55 -10.31 5.92 -4.47
C LYS A 55 -10.24 7.43 -4.73
N GLY A 56 -9.76 7.79 -5.91
CA GLY A 56 -9.58 9.19 -6.34
C GLY A 56 -8.29 9.85 -5.83
N PHE A 57 -7.59 9.23 -4.87
CA PHE A 57 -6.32 9.74 -4.33
C PHE A 57 -5.13 8.94 -4.85
N ILE A 58 -5.14 7.62 -4.65
CA ILE A 58 -4.10 6.71 -5.15
C ILE A 58 -4.55 6.13 -6.49
N ASP A 59 -3.63 6.04 -7.44
CA ASP A 59 -3.89 5.55 -8.81
C ASP A 59 -3.16 4.23 -9.07
N LEU A 60 -2.04 3.97 -8.37
CA LEU A 60 -1.28 2.71 -8.42
C LEU A 60 -0.91 2.23 -7.01
N VAL A 61 -1.00 0.93 -6.75
CA VAL A 61 -0.52 0.32 -5.51
C VAL A 61 0.51 -0.76 -5.86
N TRP A 62 1.76 -0.57 -5.40
CA TRP A 62 2.79 -1.61 -5.42
C TRP A 62 2.56 -2.56 -4.25
N LEU A 63 2.16 -3.78 -4.62
CA LEU A 63 1.91 -4.86 -3.68
C LEU A 63 3.24 -5.58 -3.36
N PRO A 64 3.39 -6.11 -2.13
CA PRO A 64 4.52 -6.99 -1.83
C PRO A 64 4.53 -8.21 -2.77
N GLN A 65 5.68 -8.87 -2.86
CA GLN A 65 5.85 -10.05 -3.71
C GLN A 65 4.83 -11.13 -3.32
N SER A 66 4.09 -11.62 -4.32
CA SER A 66 2.93 -12.48 -4.15
C SER A 66 3.19 -13.98 -4.38
N GLY A 67 4.40 -14.34 -4.82
CA GLY A 67 4.77 -15.73 -5.07
C GLY A 67 5.01 -16.51 -3.78
N LYS A 68 4.83 -17.82 -3.85
CA LYS A 68 5.12 -18.74 -2.75
C LYS A 68 6.63 -18.98 -2.60
N CYS A 69 7.16 -18.75 -1.40
CA CYS A 69 8.53 -19.11 -1.02
C CYS A 69 8.63 -20.56 -0.48
N ILE A 70 9.86 -21.04 -0.27
CA ILE A 70 10.10 -22.31 0.45
C ILE A 70 9.67 -22.16 1.91
N GLU A 71 10.05 -21.04 2.51
CA GLU A 71 9.73 -20.69 3.87
C GLU A 71 8.21 -20.49 4.03
N THR A 72 7.65 -21.04 5.11
CA THR A 72 6.19 -21.22 5.23
C THR A 72 5.49 -20.12 6.03
N THR A 73 6.22 -19.23 6.68
CA THR A 73 5.65 -18.30 7.67
C THR A 73 6.37 -16.96 7.64
N LYS A 74 5.60 -15.86 7.51
CA LYS A 74 6.10 -14.47 7.61
C LYS A 74 7.34 -14.22 6.74
N VAL A 75 7.17 -14.43 5.45
CA VAL A 75 8.20 -14.22 4.43
C VAL A 75 7.81 -13.03 3.56
N MET A 76 8.73 -12.08 3.38
CA MET A 76 8.49 -10.88 2.57
C MET A 76 8.50 -11.14 1.05
N GLY A 77 9.02 -12.30 0.62
CA GLY A 77 8.96 -12.78 -0.76
C GLY A 77 10.24 -12.57 -1.60
N TYR A 78 11.25 -11.87 -1.07
CA TYR A 78 12.54 -11.59 -1.74
C TYR A 78 13.51 -12.78 -1.82
N LYS A 79 13.01 -14.00 -1.64
CA LYS A 79 13.70 -15.26 -1.94
C LYS A 79 12.73 -16.17 -2.70
N PRO A 80 12.38 -15.79 -3.95
CA PRO A 80 11.31 -16.44 -4.66
C PRO A 80 11.65 -17.91 -4.93
N TYR A 81 10.65 -18.79 -4.81
CA TYR A 81 10.80 -20.20 -5.15
C TYR A 81 9.81 -20.61 -6.23
N TYR A 82 8.52 -20.33 -6.05
CA TYR A 82 7.47 -20.54 -7.05
C TYR A 82 7.11 -19.23 -7.77
N TYR A 83 6.94 -19.30 -9.09
CA TYR A 83 6.47 -18.19 -9.93
C TYR A 83 4.98 -18.30 -10.27
N PHE A 84 4.44 -19.50 -10.44
CA PHE A 84 3.04 -19.70 -10.82
C PHE A 84 2.12 -20.03 -9.63
N ASN A 85 2.68 -20.18 -8.42
CA ASN A 85 1.92 -20.31 -7.18
C ASN A 85 1.90 -18.98 -6.41
N GLN A 86 0.73 -18.32 -6.37
CA GLN A 86 0.57 -16.99 -5.77
C GLN A 86 -0.05 -17.02 -4.35
N ASN A 87 0.21 -18.10 -3.61
CA ASN A 87 -0.16 -18.19 -2.19
C ASN A 87 1.05 -17.79 -1.32
N SER A 88 1.03 -16.57 -0.79
CA SER A 88 2.14 -15.98 -0.04
C SER A 88 1.82 -15.76 1.43
N SER A 89 2.78 -15.19 2.17
CA SER A 89 2.55 -14.78 3.57
C SER A 89 1.56 -13.61 3.72
N PHE A 90 1.17 -12.96 2.61
CA PHE A 90 0.19 -11.88 2.59
C PHE A 90 -1.24 -12.36 2.31
N GLY A 91 -1.41 -13.63 1.93
CA GLY A 91 -2.71 -14.26 1.72
C GLY A 91 -2.72 -15.23 0.54
N THR A 92 -3.89 -15.81 0.31
CA THR A 92 -4.15 -16.73 -0.79
C THR A 92 -4.24 -16.03 -2.14
N GLU A 93 -4.06 -16.77 -3.22
CA GLU A 93 -4.24 -16.24 -4.59
C GLU A 93 -5.67 -15.72 -4.81
N ALA A 94 -6.69 -16.37 -4.23
CA ALA A 94 -8.08 -15.93 -4.36
C ALA A 94 -8.30 -14.55 -3.73
N GLU A 95 -7.71 -14.30 -2.55
CA GLU A 95 -7.76 -12.98 -1.91
C GLU A 95 -6.98 -11.93 -2.71
N LEU A 96 -5.84 -12.30 -3.31
CA LEU A 96 -5.10 -11.42 -4.20
C LEU A 96 -5.92 -11.00 -5.42
N ARG A 97 -6.58 -11.95 -6.09
CA ARG A 97 -7.46 -11.68 -7.23
C ARG A 97 -8.65 -10.80 -6.82
N SER A 98 -9.23 -11.04 -5.64
CA SER A 98 -10.29 -10.20 -5.06
C SER A 98 -9.83 -8.75 -4.86
N LEU A 99 -8.66 -8.57 -4.22
CA LEU A 99 -8.03 -7.27 -4.04
C LEU A 99 -7.82 -6.54 -5.36
N ILE A 100 -7.22 -7.19 -6.36
CA ILE A 100 -6.94 -6.60 -7.67
C ILE A 100 -8.25 -6.21 -8.38
N ALA A 101 -9.29 -7.05 -8.30
CA ALA A 101 -10.60 -6.72 -8.85
C ALA A 101 -11.22 -5.49 -8.18
N LYS A 102 -11.14 -5.39 -6.85
CA LYS A 102 -11.62 -4.23 -6.09
C LYS A 102 -10.84 -2.95 -6.43
N PHE A 103 -9.51 -3.04 -6.56
CA PHE A 103 -8.68 -1.93 -7.03
C PHE A 103 -9.10 -1.45 -8.41
N LYS A 104 -9.26 -2.36 -9.38
CA LYS A 104 -9.74 -2.02 -10.73
C LYS A 104 -11.10 -1.33 -10.71
N ALA A 105 -12.05 -1.82 -9.91
CA ALA A 105 -13.37 -1.20 -9.74
C ALA A 105 -13.30 0.23 -9.17
N ASN A 106 -12.23 0.55 -8.43
CA ASN A 106 -11.96 1.88 -7.89
C ASN A 106 -11.01 2.74 -8.73
N GLY A 107 -10.62 2.27 -9.93
CA GLY A 107 -9.70 2.97 -10.81
C GLY A 107 -8.25 2.94 -10.34
N ILE A 108 -7.87 1.93 -9.55
CA ILE A 108 -6.53 1.72 -9.00
C ILE A 108 -5.87 0.56 -9.73
N GLY A 109 -4.66 0.76 -10.23
CA GLY A 109 -3.83 -0.32 -10.80
C GLY A 109 -2.99 -1.02 -9.73
N ALA A 110 -2.84 -2.34 -9.83
CA ALA A 110 -1.91 -3.10 -8.98
C ALA A 110 -0.57 -3.28 -9.69
N ILE A 111 0.54 -3.01 -9.00
CA ILE A 111 1.90 -3.22 -9.47
C ILE A 111 2.50 -4.42 -8.72
N ALA A 112 2.94 -5.44 -9.45
CA ALA A 112 3.57 -6.63 -8.85
C ALA A 112 5.04 -6.36 -8.52
N ASP A 113 5.50 -6.80 -7.35
CA ASP A 113 6.94 -6.88 -7.07
C ASP A 113 7.53 -8.14 -7.72
N VAL A 114 8.39 -7.94 -8.70
CA VAL A 114 8.98 -8.99 -9.56
C VAL A 114 10.43 -9.19 -9.16
N VAL A 115 10.70 -10.31 -8.50
CA VAL A 115 12.04 -10.73 -8.08
C VAL A 115 12.56 -11.79 -9.06
N VAL A 116 13.47 -11.36 -9.94
CA VAL A 116 14.01 -12.19 -11.03
C VAL A 116 15.52 -12.06 -11.20
N ASN A 117 16.23 -11.33 -10.33
CA ASN A 117 17.69 -11.37 -10.30
C ASN A 117 18.21 -12.75 -9.85
N HIS A 118 17.57 -13.28 -8.82
CA HIS A 118 17.94 -14.52 -8.18
C HIS A 118 16.71 -15.36 -7.86
N ARG A 119 16.91 -16.65 -7.64
CA ARG A 119 15.85 -17.59 -7.27
C ARG A 119 16.38 -18.63 -6.30
N ASN A 120 15.53 -19.01 -5.34
CA ASN A 120 15.87 -20.02 -4.34
C ASN A 120 15.82 -21.44 -4.94
N THR A 121 16.52 -22.38 -4.33
CA THR A 121 16.63 -23.79 -4.78
C THR A 121 16.42 -24.76 -3.61
N ASP A 122 15.97 -25.97 -3.90
CA ASP A 122 16.14 -27.12 -3.01
C ASP A 122 17.56 -27.69 -3.20
N GLY A 123 18.33 -27.71 -2.12
CA GLY A 123 19.79 -27.84 -2.21
C GLY A 123 20.41 -26.70 -3.03
N TRP A 124 21.46 -27.02 -3.79
CA TRP A 124 22.23 -26.02 -4.54
C TRP A 124 21.68 -25.69 -5.92
N PHE A 125 20.93 -26.60 -6.55
CA PHE A 125 20.69 -26.53 -7.99
C PHE A 125 19.24 -26.84 -8.41
N THR A 126 18.39 -27.30 -7.49
CA THR A 126 17.07 -27.81 -7.86
C THR A 126 16.02 -26.71 -7.77
N PHE A 127 15.55 -26.24 -8.93
CA PHE A 127 14.38 -25.37 -9.00
C PHE A 127 13.09 -26.19 -9.10
N PRO A 128 11.95 -25.67 -8.60
CA PRO A 128 10.69 -26.37 -8.70
C PRO A 128 10.21 -26.40 -10.16
N ALA A 129 9.64 -27.53 -10.56
CA ALA A 129 8.87 -27.64 -11.79
C ALA A 129 7.44 -27.14 -11.55
N GLU A 130 6.98 -26.20 -12.38
CA GLU A 130 5.66 -25.58 -12.26
C GLU A 130 4.88 -25.74 -13.56
N THR A 131 3.65 -26.25 -13.49
CA THR A 131 2.81 -26.37 -14.69
C THR A 131 1.78 -25.26 -14.72
N TYR A 132 1.80 -24.46 -15.79
CA TYR A 132 0.84 -23.40 -16.05
C TYR A 132 0.33 -23.52 -17.48
N ASN A 133 -1.00 -23.46 -17.67
CA ASN A 133 -1.67 -23.64 -18.96
C ASN A 133 -1.18 -24.86 -19.76
N GLY A 134 -0.98 -25.99 -19.08
CA GLY A 134 -0.54 -27.25 -19.70
C GLY A 134 0.92 -27.30 -20.12
N VAL A 135 1.72 -26.27 -19.82
CA VAL A 135 3.17 -26.24 -20.06
C VAL A 135 3.90 -26.32 -18.73
N THR A 136 4.86 -27.24 -18.63
CA THR A 136 5.76 -27.34 -17.48
C THR A 136 6.98 -26.46 -17.69
N TYR A 137 7.24 -25.59 -16.73
CA TYR A 137 8.36 -24.67 -16.66
C TYR A 137 9.28 -25.09 -15.52
N GLN A 138 10.57 -25.27 -15.81
CA GLN A 138 11.58 -25.57 -14.80
C GLN A 138 12.90 -24.95 -15.23
N MET A 139 13.51 -24.18 -14.32
CA MET A 139 14.90 -23.76 -14.47
C MET A 139 15.82 -24.93 -14.12
N LEU A 140 16.98 -25.01 -14.76
CA LEU A 140 17.98 -26.03 -14.52
C LEU A 140 19.23 -25.43 -13.89
N SER A 141 20.16 -26.27 -13.45
CA SER A 141 21.48 -25.81 -12.96
C SER A 141 22.24 -24.98 -14.01
N THR A 142 22.01 -25.26 -15.29
CA THR A 142 22.57 -24.51 -16.43
C THR A 142 21.93 -23.13 -16.65
N ASP A 143 20.89 -22.79 -15.90
CA ASP A 143 20.31 -21.45 -15.84
C ASP A 143 20.88 -20.61 -14.68
N ILE A 144 21.83 -21.16 -13.90
CA ILE A 144 22.55 -20.44 -12.83
C ILE A 144 23.82 -19.83 -13.41
N CYS A 145 24.10 -18.57 -13.05
CA CYS A 145 25.30 -17.84 -13.47
C CYS A 145 26.59 -18.62 -13.15
N LYS A 146 27.57 -18.58 -14.05
CA LYS A 146 28.85 -19.30 -13.93
C LYS A 146 29.62 -18.96 -12.66
N ASN A 147 29.53 -17.69 -12.24
CA ASN A 147 30.25 -17.13 -11.09
C ASN A 147 29.32 -16.84 -9.90
N ASP A 148 28.12 -17.41 -9.89
CA ASP A 148 27.14 -17.29 -8.81
C ASP A 148 27.80 -17.54 -7.43
N ASP A 149 27.39 -16.71 -6.47
CA ASP A 149 27.84 -16.74 -5.08
C ASP A 149 29.37 -16.62 -4.97
N SER A 150 29.91 -15.67 -5.74
CA SER A 150 31.36 -15.45 -5.90
C SER A 150 32.14 -16.72 -6.29
N GLY A 151 31.52 -17.62 -7.05
CA GLY A 151 32.10 -18.89 -7.52
C GLY A 151 31.97 -20.07 -6.54
N SER A 152 31.32 -19.88 -5.39
CA SER A 152 31.03 -20.95 -4.43
C SER A 152 30.16 -22.03 -5.06
N THR A 153 29.17 -21.63 -5.86
CA THR A 153 28.27 -22.53 -6.58
C THR A 153 29.00 -23.37 -7.62
N ALA A 154 29.94 -22.76 -8.36
CA ALA A 154 30.77 -23.50 -9.30
C ALA A 154 31.68 -24.53 -8.61
N THR A 155 32.19 -24.19 -7.42
CA THR A 155 33.00 -25.12 -6.61
C THR A 155 32.17 -26.32 -6.16
N GLN A 156 30.95 -26.09 -5.69
CA GLN A 156 30.05 -27.18 -5.33
C GLN A 156 29.61 -27.99 -6.55
N ALA A 157 29.29 -27.34 -7.67
CA ALA A 157 28.88 -28.02 -8.90
C ALA A 157 29.97 -28.97 -9.42
N LYS A 158 31.24 -28.55 -9.35
CA LYS A 158 32.40 -29.40 -9.68
C LYS A 158 32.50 -30.62 -8.76
N LYS A 159 32.23 -30.47 -7.47
CA LYS A 159 32.26 -31.57 -6.51
C LYS A 159 31.16 -32.60 -6.79
N ASP A 160 29.98 -32.13 -7.19
CA ASP A 160 28.79 -32.97 -7.40
C ASP A 160 28.65 -33.46 -8.85
N GLY A 161 29.57 -33.06 -9.76
CA GLY A 161 29.51 -33.43 -11.18
C GLY A 161 28.38 -32.73 -11.96
N VAL A 162 27.92 -31.57 -11.49
CA VAL A 162 26.84 -30.77 -12.08
C VAL A 162 27.42 -29.65 -12.96
N SER A 163 26.74 -29.34 -14.08
CA SER A 163 27.11 -28.22 -14.94
C SER A 163 26.26 -26.98 -14.65
N LEU A 164 26.90 -25.81 -14.63
CA LEU A 164 26.25 -24.49 -14.55
C LEU A 164 26.21 -23.81 -15.94
N SER A 165 25.66 -22.59 -16.01
CA SER A 165 25.77 -21.78 -17.23
C SER A 165 27.24 -21.52 -17.57
N ASN A 166 27.50 -21.32 -18.86
CA ASN A 166 28.78 -20.80 -19.35
C ASN A 166 28.87 -19.27 -19.26
N ASN A 167 27.74 -18.60 -19.02
CA ASN A 167 27.66 -17.15 -18.94
C ASN A 167 27.97 -16.67 -17.53
N TYR A 168 28.79 -15.63 -17.43
CA TYR A 168 28.94 -14.86 -16.21
C TYR A 168 27.68 -14.04 -15.96
N ASP A 169 27.44 -13.77 -14.68
CA ASP A 169 26.52 -12.75 -14.22
C ASP A 169 26.76 -11.43 -14.95
N GLU A 170 25.68 -10.74 -15.31
CA GLU A 170 25.72 -9.46 -16.03
C GLU A 170 25.78 -8.26 -15.08
N GLY A 171 25.59 -8.47 -13.78
CA GLY A 171 25.52 -7.42 -12.78
C GLY A 171 26.06 -7.82 -11.41
N THR A 172 25.40 -7.32 -10.37
CA THR A 172 25.78 -7.53 -8.97
C THR A 172 25.21 -8.85 -8.45
N ASP A 173 26.10 -9.70 -7.95
CA ASP A 173 25.81 -10.99 -7.28
C ASP A 173 24.96 -10.82 -6.01
N PHE A 174 24.11 -11.82 -5.73
CA PHE A 174 23.31 -11.93 -4.52
C PHE A 174 23.53 -13.29 -3.81
N GLY A 175 24.47 -13.31 -2.85
CA GLY A 175 24.79 -14.52 -2.06
C GLY A 175 23.68 -15.10 -1.17
N GLY A 176 22.44 -14.60 -1.24
CA GLY A 176 21.29 -15.14 -0.50
C GLY A 176 20.50 -16.22 -1.23
N CYS A 177 20.68 -16.38 -2.54
CA CYS A 177 19.99 -17.32 -3.46
C CYS A 177 20.93 -17.68 -4.64
N ARG A 178 20.41 -18.26 -5.73
CA ARG A 178 21.16 -18.43 -6.99
C ARG A 178 20.85 -17.29 -7.94
N ASP A 179 21.86 -16.55 -8.37
CA ASP A 179 21.79 -15.59 -9.46
C ASP A 179 21.56 -16.34 -10.79
N ILE A 180 20.59 -15.86 -11.56
CA ILE A 180 20.07 -16.58 -12.74
C ILE A 180 20.55 -15.94 -14.05
N ASP A 181 20.94 -16.78 -15.01
CA ASP A 181 21.54 -16.37 -16.27
C ASP A 181 20.50 -15.84 -17.27
N HIS A 182 20.29 -14.53 -17.27
CA HIS A 182 19.36 -13.85 -18.20
C HIS A 182 19.69 -14.04 -19.69
N LYS A 183 20.83 -14.60 -20.07
CA LYS A 183 21.12 -15.01 -21.46
C LYS A 183 20.61 -16.40 -21.81
N SER A 184 20.22 -17.21 -20.84
CA SER A 184 19.61 -18.52 -21.08
C SER A 184 18.25 -18.36 -21.77
N GLU A 185 18.07 -19.05 -22.90
CA GLU A 185 16.79 -19.11 -23.61
C GLU A 185 15.69 -19.77 -22.78
N ASN A 186 16.05 -20.79 -21.98
CA ASN A 186 15.10 -21.45 -21.07
C ASN A 186 14.63 -20.46 -20.00
N LEU A 187 15.56 -19.73 -19.38
CA LEU A 187 15.22 -18.72 -18.39
C LEU A 187 14.31 -17.63 -19.00
N GLN A 188 14.70 -17.05 -20.14
CA GLN A 188 13.92 -16.00 -20.79
C GLN A 188 12.50 -16.47 -21.12
N LYS A 189 12.34 -17.72 -21.61
CA LYS A 189 11.03 -18.32 -21.86
C LYS A 189 10.17 -18.39 -20.59
N ILE A 190 10.77 -18.81 -19.47
CA ILE A 190 10.09 -18.92 -18.18
C ILE A 190 9.68 -17.53 -17.65
N ILE A 191 10.58 -16.55 -17.66
CA ILE A 191 10.30 -15.20 -17.18
C ILE A 191 9.20 -14.53 -18.03
N LYS A 192 9.25 -14.67 -19.35
CA LYS A 192 8.19 -14.14 -20.24
C LYS A 192 6.83 -14.78 -19.95
N ALA A 193 6.78 -16.09 -19.69
CA ALA A 193 5.54 -16.77 -19.32
C ALA A 193 5.03 -16.33 -17.94
N TYR A 194 5.92 -16.19 -16.96
CA TYR A 194 5.60 -15.72 -15.62
C TYR A 194 5.01 -14.30 -15.63
N LEU A 195 5.63 -13.36 -16.34
CA LEU A 195 5.15 -11.98 -16.41
C LEU A 195 3.81 -11.87 -17.16
N LYS A 196 3.61 -12.67 -18.22
CA LYS A 196 2.30 -12.79 -18.86
C LYS A 196 1.25 -13.34 -17.91
N PHE A 197 1.57 -14.37 -17.12
CA PHE A 197 0.67 -14.90 -16.09
C PHE A 197 0.28 -13.81 -15.07
N LEU A 198 1.24 -13.06 -14.53
CA LEU A 198 0.95 -11.98 -13.57
C LEU A 198 0.01 -10.92 -14.18
N LYS A 199 0.26 -10.51 -15.42
CA LYS A 199 -0.52 -9.46 -16.06
C LYS A 199 -1.90 -9.94 -16.55
N GLU A 200 -1.93 -11.01 -17.34
CA GLU A 200 -3.11 -11.44 -18.08
C GLU A 200 -4.06 -12.28 -17.22
N ASP A 201 -3.52 -13.12 -16.32
CA ASP A 201 -4.33 -14.00 -15.48
C ASP A 201 -4.58 -13.38 -14.10
N ILE A 202 -3.53 -13.10 -13.33
CA ILE A 202 -3.69 -12.51 -11.99
C ILE A 202 -4.30 -11.10 -12.08
N GLY A 203 -3.94 -10.36 -13.13
CA GLY A 203 -4.56 -9.09 -13.46
C GLY A 203 -3.77 -7.85 -13.01
N TYR A 204 -2.48 -7.98 -12.70
CA TYR A 204 -1.61 -6.83 -12.44
C TYR A 204 -1.56 -5.88 -13.65
N THR A 205 -1.44 -4.58 -13.38
CA THR A 205 -1.36 -3.54 -14.42
C THR A 205 0.10 -3.25 -14.82
N GLY A 206 1.06 -3.61 -13.97
CA GLY A 206 2.47 -3.36 -14.21
C GLY A 206 3.39 -4.01 -13.18
N PHE A 207 4.69 -3.72 -13.30
CA PHE A 207 5.75 -4.38 -12.53
C PHE A 207 6.69 -3.40 -11.85
N ARG A 208 7.12 -3.75 -10.64
CA ARG A 208 8.32 -3.25 -9.99
C ARG A 208 9.36 -4.37 -10.04
N TYR A 209 10.48 -4.16 -10.74
CA TYR A 209 11.56 -5.14 -10.78
C TYR A 209 12.53 -4.89 -9.62
N ASP A 210 12.69 -5.90 -8.78
CA ASP A 210 13.63 -5.94 -7.67
C ASP A 210 15.07 -6.05 -8.15
N MET A 211 15.99 -5.38 -7.46
CA MET A 211 17.44 -5.54 -7.62
C MET A 211 17.93 -5.56 -9.08
N VAL A 212 17.42 -4.68 -9.95
CA VAL A 212 17.75 -4.63 -11.39
C VAL A 212 19.20 -4.25 -11.71
N LYS A 213 20.02 -4.02 -10.69
CA LYS A 213 21.48 -3.89 -10.81
C LYS A 213 22.17 -5.25 -10.98
N GLY A 214 21.47 -6.35 -10.68
CA GLY A 214 21.95 -7.70 -10.84
C GLY A 214 21.99 -8.20 -12.29
N PHE A 215 21.27 -7.57 -13.23
CA PHE A 215 21.26 -8.01 -14.63
C PHE A 215 21.08 -6.86 -15.63
N SER A 216 21.31 -7.12 -16.92
CA SER A 216 21.21 -6.06 -17.93
C SER A 216 19.77 -5.56 -18.13
N GLY A 217 19.59 -4.23 -18.12
CA GLY A 217 18.29 -3.60 -18.42
C GLY A 217 17.72 -3.93 -19.81
N THR A 218 18.52 -4.47 -20.73
CA THR A 218 18.03 -4.98 -22.02
C THR A 218 17.04 -6.13 -21.85
N HIS A 219 17.19 -6.95 -20.82
CA HIS A 219 16.26 -8.05 -20.52
C HIS A 219 14.93 -7.51 -20.00
N VAL A 220 14.95 -6.47 -19.15
CA VAL A 220 13.71 -5.79 -18.72
C VAL A 220 12.95 -5.23 -19.93
N ALA A 221 13.64 -4.66 -20.92
CA ALA A 221 13.00 -4.19 -22.15
C ALA A 221 12.29 -5.32 -22.92
N ASP A 222 12.97 -6.45 -23.10
CA ASP A 222 12.45 -7.64 -23.79
C ASP A 222 11.29 -8.28 -23.02
N TYR A 223 11.40 -8.39 -21.70
CA TYR A 223 10.35 -8.90 -20.83
C TYR A 223 9.11 -8.00 -20.84
N ASN A 224 9.28 -6.68 -20.82
CA ASN A 224 8.18 -5.73 -20.92
C ASN A 224 7.52 -5.76 -22.29
N ASP A 225 8.27 -5.92 -23.39
CA ASP A 225 7.71 -6.13 -24.72
C ASP A 225 6.89 -7.42 -24.79
N ALA A 226 7.41 -8.51 -24.22
CA ALA A 226 6.72 -9.79 -24.21
C ALA A 226 5.42 -9.74 -23.40
N ALA A 227 5.43 -9.06 -22.24
CA ALA A 227 4.24 -8.92 -21.40
C ALA A 227 3.29 -7.81 -21.88
N GLY A 228 3.79 -6.81 -22.62
CA GLY A 228 3.03 -5.64 -23.09
C GLY A 228 2.55 -4.72 -21.95
N VAL A 229 3.37 -4.49 -20.93
CA VAL A 229 2.99 -3.67 -19.76
C VAL A 229 3.15 -2.16 -20.00
N GLU A 230 2.28 -1.38 -19.36
CA GLU A 230 2.30 0.09 -19.39
C GLU A 230 3.11 0.69 -18.25
N PHE A 231 3.11 0.05 -17.08
CA PHE A 231 3.85 0.53 -15.91
C PHE A 231 4.97 -0.44 -15.58
N SER A 232 6.22 0.00 -15.74
CA SER A 232 7.40 -0.74 -15.31
C SER A 232 8.32 0.18 -14.55
N VAL A 233 8.76 -0.21 -13.35
CA VAL A 233 9.76 0.53 -12.57
C VAL A 233 10.85 -0.43 -12.09
N GLY A 234 12.11 -0.08 -12.28
CA GLY A 234 13.24 -0.82 -11.72
C GLY A 234 13.79 -0.19 -10.45
N GLU A 235 14.13 -1.03 -9.48
CA GLU A 235 14.96 -0.66 -8.34
C GLU A 235 16.46 -0.70 -8.71
N TYR A 236 16.93 0.30 -9.46
CA TYR A 236 18.35 0.45 -9.73
C TYR A 236 18.99 1.32 -8.64
N TRP A 237 19.34 0.71 -7.51
CA TRP A 237 19.85 1.44 -6.35
C TRP A 237 21.33 1.83 -6.52
N ASP A 238 21.57 3.02 -7.10
CA ASP A 238 22.90 3.59 -7.35
C ASP A 238 22.80 5.12 -7.53
N GLY A 239 23.90 5.77 -7.94
CA GLY A 239 23.93 7.18 -8.30
C GLY A 239 23.12 7.50 -9.57
N ASN A 240 22.72 8.77 -9.70
CA ASN A 240 21.82 9.25 -10.75
C ASN A 240 22.25 8.87 -12.18
N GLN A 241 23.55 8.96 -12.50
CA GLN A 241 24.06 8.62 -13.83
C GLN A 241 23.92 7.12 -14.15
N SER A 242 24.16 6.26 -13.17
CA SER A 242 24.00 4.81 -13.33
C SER A 242 22.53 4.45 -13.60
N ILE A 243 21.60 5.13 -12.91
CA ILE A 243 20.16 4.96 -13.14
C ILE A 243 19.77 5.42 -14.55
N ILE A 244 20.24 6.58 -15.01
CA ILE A 244 20.04 7.07 -16.38
C ILE A 244 20.53 6.05 -17.41
N ASN A 245 21.74 5.52 -17.22
CA ASN A 245 22.33 4.53 -18.11
C ASN A 245 21.47 3.26 -18.16
N TRP A 246 20.96 2.81 -17.01
CA TRP A 246 20.06 1.66 -16.94
C TRP A 246 18.74 1.92 -17.67
N ILE A 247 18.08 3.07 -17.44
CA ILE A 247 16.85 3.46 -18.17
C ILE A 247 17.10 3.41 -19.69
N ASN A 248 18.24 3.94 -20.17
CA ASN A 248 18.60 3.89 -21.58
C ASN A 248 18.83 2.46 -22.08
N LYS A 249 19.46 1.58 -21.29
CA LYS A 249 19.59 0.14 -21.62
C LYS A 249 18.23 -0.55 -21.72
N THR A 250 17.23 -0.13 -20.94
CA THR A 250 15.84 -0.59 -21.12
C THR A 250 15.17 -0.04 -22.38
N LYS A 251 15.86 0.77 -23.19
CA LYS A 251 15.28 1.54 -24.30
C LYS A 251 14.11 2.43 -23.85
N LYS A 252 14.18 2.94 -22.61
CA LYS A 252 13.09 3.71 -21.95
C LYS A 252 11.78 2.91 -21.83
N LYS A 253 11.87 1.58 -21.79
CA LYS A 253 10.74 0.68 -21.52
C LYS A 253 10.59 0.34 -20.04
N SER A 254 11.33 1.02 -19.17
CA SER A 254 11.06 1.07 -17.74
C SER A 254 11.40 2.45 -17.16
N ALA A 255 10.59 2.90 -16.21
CA ALA A 255 10.97 3.89 -15.21
C ALA A 255 11.97 3.31 -14.20
N ALA A 256 12.51 4.17 -13.33
CA ALA A 256 13.30 3.77 -12.18
C ALA A 256 12.96 4.62 -10.94
N PHE A 257 13.20 4.05 -9.76
CA PHE A 257 13.13 4.82 -8.52
C PHE A 257 14.23 5.88 -8.46
N ASP A 258 13.85 7.11 -8.13
CA ASP A 258 14.77 8.25 -8.04
C ASP A 258 15.44 8.31 -6.66
N PHE A 259 16.42 7.43 -6.44
CA PHE A 259 17.18 7.36 -5.19
C PHE A 259 17.88 8.68 -4.86
N GLN A 260 18.33 9.42 -5.87
CA GLN A 260 18.99 10.69 -5.64
C GLN A 260 18.00 11.77 -5.15
N PHE A 261 16.79 11.83 -5.70
CA PHE A 261 15.71 12.66 -5.14
C PHE A 261 15.51 12.34 -3.66
N ARG A 262 15.41 11.05 -3.31
CA ARG A 262 15.24 10.60 -1.94
C ARG A 262 16.39 11.06 -1.02
N TYR A 263 17.65 10.93 -1.46
CA TYR A 263 18.80 11.38 -0.67
C TYR A 263 18.83 12.89 -0.50
N ASN A 264 18.47 13.67 -1.53
CA ASN A 264 18.35 15.12 -1.42
C ASN A 264 17.32 15.50 -0.35
N VAL A 265 16.19 14.77 -0.28
CA VAL A 265 15.16 14.98 0.75
C VAL A 265 15.64 14.58 2.15
N ARG A 266 16.22 13.39 2.33
CA ARG A 266 16.81 12.94 3.61
C ARG A 266 17.81 13.98 4.15
N ASP A 267 18.70 14.43 3.29
CA ASP A 267 19.72 15.40 3.65
C ASP A 267 19.13 16.78 3.96
N ALA A 268 18.07 17.19 3.25
CA ALA A 268 17.38 18.46 3.47
C ALA A 268 16.66 18.50 4.81
N VAL A 269 15.97 17.42 5.16
CA VAL A 269 15.40 17.24 6.51
C VAL A 269 16.50 17.05 7.55
N GLY A 270 17.77 17.02 7.19
CA GLY A 270 18.91 16.93 8.10
C GLY A 270 19.03 15.59 8.81
N VAL A 271 18.94 14.52 8.03
CA VAL A 271 19.45 13.21 8.40
C VAL A 271 20.68 12.88 7.56
N LYS A 272 21.72 12.41 8.22
CA LYS A 272 22.97 11.94 7.61
C LYS A 272 23.52 10.79 8.44
N ASP A 273 24.04 9.77 7.79
CA ASP A 273 24.64 8.58 8.44
C ASP A 273 23.70 7.99 9.50
N ASN A 274 22.41 7.91 9.15
CA ASN A 274 21.35 7.44 10.04
C ASN A 274 21.24 8.22 11.38
N LYS A 275 21.63 9.50 11.40
CA LYS A 275 21.55 10.38 12.57
C LYS A 275 20.90 11.71 12.22
N ILE A 276 20.13 12.25 13.16
CA ILE A 276 19.60 13.61 13.05
C ILE A 276 20.77 14.58 13.29
N VAL A 277 21.05 15.47 12.34
CA VAL A 277 22.03 16.55 12.54
C VAL A 277 21.41 17.72 13.30
N SER A 278 22.26 18.59 13.84
CA SER A 278 21.86 19.72 14.69
C SER A 278 20.78 20.61 14.06
N SER A 279 20.88 20.88 12.76
CA SER A 279 19.91 21.70 12.02
C SER A 279 19.63 21.11 10.63
N PRO A 280 18.36 21.14 10.16
CA PRO A 280 18.05 20.79 8.77
C PRO A 280 18.64 21.83 7.82
N ASN A 281 18.81 21.44 6.56
CA ASN A 281 19.26 22.34 5.51
C ASN A 281 18.41 22.16 4.25
N TRP A 282 17.26 22.84 4.26
CA TRP A 282 16.27 22.77 3.18
C TRP A 282 16.77 23.29 1.84
N SER A 283 17.84 24.10 1.81
CA SER A 283 18.47 24.54 0.55
C SER A 283 19.02 23.39 -0.30
N LYS A 284 19.29 22.22 0.31
CA LYS A 284 19.73 21.01 -0.40
C LYS A 284 18.69 20.45 -1.39
N LEU A 285 17.43 20.84 -1.28
CA LEU A 285 16.41 20.51 -2.29
C LEU A 285 16.64 21.25 -3.62
N LYS A 286 17.47 22.31 -3.64
CA LYS A 286 17.93 22.96 -4.88
C LYS A 286 19.03 22.11 -5.53
N SER A 287 18.67 20.92 -5.98
CA SER A 287 19.56 19.97 -6.62
C SER A 287 19.16 19.72 -8.05
N ASP A 288 20.13 19.85 -8.95
CA ASP A 288 20.00 19.51 -10.36
C ASP A 288 20.41 18.03 -10.62
N ILE A 289 20.78 17.30 -9.56
CA ILE A 289 21.18 15.90 -9.61
C ILE A 289 20.03 15.06 -9.05
N ASN A 290 19.15 14.60 -9.95
CA ASN A 290 18.08 13.60 -9.75
C ASN A 290 17.33 13.43 -11.08
N LEU A 291 16.59 12.33 -11.25
CA LEU A 291 15.84 12.07 -12.50
C LEU A 291 14.70 13.07 -12.69
N MET A 292 14.02 13.43 -11.60
CA MET A 292 12.89 14.37 -11.62
C MET A 292 13.29 15.74 -12.19
N HIS A 293 14.50 16.21 -11.90
CA HIS A 293 15.01 17.49 -12.42
C HIS A 293 15.18 17.47 -13.94
N ASP A 294 15.73 16.40 -14.51
CA ASP A 294 16.05 16.33 -15.93
C ASP A 294 14.79 16.14 -16.79
N PRO A 295 14.39 17.11 -17.64
CA PRO A 295 13.20 16.98 -18.49
C PRO A 295 13.25 15.79 -19.46
N THR A 296 14.43 15.24 -19.76
CA THR A 296 14.61 14.06 -20.62
C THR A 296 14.24 12.75 -19.93
N TYR A 297 14.36 12.70 -18.60
CA TYR A 297 14.20 11.48 -17.79
C TYR A 297 13.08 11.58 -16.75
N ARG A 298 12.59 12.78 -16.44
CA ARG A 298 11.50 13.07 -15.53
C ARG A 298 10.23 12.24 -15.75
N GLN A 299 9.92 11.87 -16.99
CA GLN A 299 8.84 10.93 -17.33
C GLN A 299 8.96 9.60 -16.55
N TYR A 300 10.20 9.14 -16.42
CA TYR A 300 10.64 7.84 -15.90
C TYR A 300 11.10 7.91 -14.44
N ALA A 301 10.90 9.06 -13.77
CA ALA A 301 11.28 9.27 -12.38
C ALA A 301 10.13 8.85 -11.45
N ILE A 302 10.30 7.74 -10.73
CA ILE A 302 9.42 7.39 -9.61
C ILE A 302 10.03 8.00 -8.35
N THR A 303 9.51 9.16 -7.93
CA THR A 303 10.00 9.88 -6.75
C THR A 303 9.44 9.23 -5.49
N PHE A 304 10.28 9.09 -4.47
CA PHE A 304 9.89 8.53 -3.18
C PHE A 304 10.75 9.18 -2.09
N VAL A 305 10.32 9.09 -0.82
CA VAL A 305 11.09 9.64 0.31
C VAL A 305 11.56 8.56 1.28
N GLU A 306 10.89 7.41 1.30
CA GLU A 306 11.22 6.22 2.09
C GLU A 306 10.58 4.97 1.45
N ASN A 307 11.14 3.79 1.70
CA ASN A 307 10.61 2.50 1.25
C ASN A 307 10.89 1.44 2.33
N HIS A 308 10.65 0.15 2.02
CA HIS A 308 10.81 -0.92 3.00
C HIS A 308 12.28 -1.27 3.36
N ASP A 309 13.26 -0.84 2.56
CA ASP A 309 14.70 -1.07 2.81
C ASP A 309 15.37 0.10 3.52
N MET A 310 14.76 1.28 3.46
CA MET A 310 15.23 2.49 4.13
C MET A 310 14.56 2.70 5.49
N GLN A 311 13.62 1.83 5.88
CA GLN A 311 12.88 2.00 7.13
C GLN A 311 13.71 1.58 8.35
N TYR A 312 13.48 2.22 9.49
CA TYR A 312 13.95 1.66 10.75
C TYR A 312 13.23 0.32 11.02
N ARG A 313 13.98 -0.78 11.19
CA ARG A 313 13.44 -2.09 11.56
C ARG A 313 13.73 -2.41 13.01
N SER A 314 14.98 -2.26 13.44
CA SER A 314 15.42 -2.55 14.80
C SER A 314 16.70 -1.80 15.16
N LYS A 315 17.22 -1.99 16.39
CA LYS A 315 18.52 -1.44 16.79
C LYS A 315 19.65 -2.00 15.92
N ASP A 316 19.55 -3.27 15.53
CA ASP A 316 20.55 -3.99 14.74
C ASP A 316 20.33 -3.79 13.23
N GLU A 317 19.13 -3.37 12.83
CA GLU A 317 18.76 -2.97 11.47
C GLU A 317 18.13 -1.57 11.47
N PRO A 318 18.91 -0.52 11.74
CA PRO A 318 18.35 0.80 12.00
C PRO A 318 17.94 1.57 10.74
N LEU A 319 17.81 0.89 9.59
CA LEU A 319 18.03 1.36 8.20
C LEU A 319 17.56 2.78 7.90
N ASP A 320 18.40 3.51 7.14
CA ASP A 320 18.47 4.96 6.88
C ASP A 320 17.13 5.69 6.68
N PRO A 321 16.35 6.00 7.72
CA PRO A 321 15.00 6.54 7.60
C PRO A 321 15.03 8.07 7.59
N LEU A 322 13.91 8.72 7.27
CA LEU A 322 13.85 10.20 7.32
C LEU A 322 13.97 10.78 8.74
N LYS A 323 13.59 10.01 9.78
CA LYS A 323 13.61 10.32 11.23
C LYS A 323 12.93 11.62 11.71
N ARG A 324 12.65 12.60 10.86
CA ARG A 324 11.87 13.80 11.15
C ARG A 324 11.31 14.40 9.86
N ASP A 325 10.42 15.39 10.03
CA ASP A 325 9.86 16.20 8.95
C ASP A 325 9.16 15.37 7.84
N THR A 326 8.64 14.19 8.18
CA THR A 326 7.99 13.26 7.24
C THR A 326 6.85 13.91 6.44
N LEU A 327 6.03 14.75 7.08
CA LEU A 327 4.96 15.49 6.42
C LEU A 327 5.50 16.48 5.38
N ALA A 328 6.54 17.24 5.71
CA ALA A 328 7.15 18.20 4.79
C ALA A 328 7.89 17.50 3.63
N ALA A 329 8.53 16.37 3.88
CA ALA A 329 9.13 15.53 2.85
C ALA A 329 8.07 15.03 1.83
N ASN A 330 6.94 14.51 2.31
CA ASN A 330 5.83 14.09 1.44
C ASN A 330 5.18 15.28 0.72
N ALA A 331 5.04 16.43 1.37
CA ALA A 331 4.55 17.66 0.73
C ALA A 331 5.46 18.11 -0.42
N TYR A 332 6.78 18.07 -0.24
CA TYR A 332 7.71 18.35 -1.34
C TYR A 332 7.52 17.36 -2.48
N MET A 333 7.56 16.05 -2.21
CA MET A 333 7.40 15.01 -3.23
C MET A 333 6.08 15.14 -4.02
N LEU A 334 4.96 15.35 -3.34
CA LEU A 334 3.64 15.43 -3.97
C LEU A 334 3.40 16.72 -4.77
N ALA A 335 4.18 17.77 -4.55
CA ALA A 335 4.11 19.01 -5.33
C ALA A 335 5.08 19.08 -6.51
N MET A 336 6.03 18.14 -6.63
CA MET A 336 7.08 18.16 -7.65
C MET A 336 6.73 17.27 -8.87
N PRO A 337 7.38 17.47 -10.03
CA PRO A 337 7.30 16.54 -11.16
C PRO A 337 7.78 15.11 -10.82
N GLY A 338 7.76 14.21 -11.80
CA GLY A 338 7.89 12.77 -11.57
C GLY A 338 6.59 12.12 -11.07
N THR A 339 6.60 10.81 -10.90
CA THR A 339 5.47 10.06 -10.33
C THR A 339 5.75 9.77 -8.86
N PRO A 340 5.03 10.40 -7.92
CA PRO A 340 5.28 10.22 -6.49
C PRO A 340 4.80 8.86 -6.00
N CYS A 341 5.64 8.17 -5.23
CA CYS A 341 5.37 6.92 -4.54
C CYS A 341 5.37 7.14 -3.03
N VAL A 342 4.17 7.19 -2.46
CA VAL A 342 3.95 7.34 -1.01
C VAL A 342 4.28 6.01 -0.31
N PHE A 343 4.90 6.09 0.86
CA PHE A 343 5.24 4.91 1.68
C PHE A 343 4.08 4.53 2.61
N GLN A 344 3.78 3.22 2.75
CA GLN A 344 2.63 2.74 3.51
C GLN A 344 2.57 3.25 4.97
N PRO A 345 3.65 3.26 5.75
CA PRO A 345 3.64 3.81 7.11
C PRO A 345 3.33 5.31 7.13
N HIS A 346 3.79 6.08 6.13
CA HIS A 346 3.48 7.50 6.03
C HIS A 346 2.01 7.72 5.66
N TRP A 347 1.47 6.94 4.72
CA TRP A 347 0.04 6.95 4.37
C TRP A 347 -0.83 6.64 5.58
N ARG A 348 -0.45 5.67 6.41
CA ARG A 348 -1.20 5.33 7.64
C ARG A 348 -1.14 6.44 8.67
N ALA A 349 0.04 6.98 8.94
CA ALA A 349 0.24 8.00 9.97
C ALA A 349 -0.36 9.37 9.61
N TYR A 350 -0.33 9.73 8.31
CA TYR A 350 -0.64 11.08 7.82
C TYR A 350 -1.66 11.07 6.68
N LYS A 351 -2.59 10.12 6.73
CA LYS A 351 -3.54 9.82 5.66
C LYS A 351 -4.25 11.07 5.15
N GLN A 352 -4.81 11.88 6.05
CA GLN A 352 -5.64 13.01 5.67
C GLN A 352 -4.81 14.14 5.06
N GLU A 353 -3.64 14.42 5.63
CA GLU A 353 -2.70 15.39 5.09
C GLU A 353 -2.23 14.99 3.70
N ILE A 354 -1.87 13.71 3.49
CA ILE A 354 -1.43 13.20 2.20
C ILE A 354 -2.58 13.24 1.17
N LYS A 355 -3.82 12.88 1.56
CA LYS A 355 -4.99 13.02 0.69
C LYS A 355 -5.19 14.47 0.23
N SER A 356 -5.09 15.44 1.13
CA SER A 356 -5.16 16.87 0.77
C SER A 356 -4.01 17.30 -0.15
N MET A 357 -2.79 16.82 0.08
CA MET A 357 -1.63 17.09 -0.78
C MET A 357 -1.83 16.55 -2.20
N ILE A 358 -2.35 15.32 -2.32
CA ILE A 358 -2.69 14.68 -3.60
C ILE A 358 -3.79 15.45 -4.30
N GLU A 359 -4.83 15.87 -3.57
CA GLU A 359 -5.93 16.64 -4.14
C GLU A 359 -5.43 17.97 -4.71
N ALA A 360 -4.53 18.67 -4.00
CA ALA A 360 -3.89 19.89 -4.50
C ALA A 360 -3.06 19.64 -5.76
N ARG A 361 -2.30 18.53 -5.81
CA ARG A 361 -1.54 18.09 -6.99
C ARG A 361 -2.46 17.89 -8.20
N LYS A 362 -3.53 17.12 -8.03
CA LYS A 362 -4.50 16.79 -9.10
C LYS A 362 -5.30 18.03 -9.55
N LEU A 363 -5.60 18.94 -8.63
CA LEU A 363 -6.29 20.19 -8.91
C LEU A 363 -5.43 21.15 -9.74
N ALA A 364 -4.14 21.28 -9.39
CA ALA A 364 -3.18 22.03 -10.19
C ALA A 364 -2.91 21.37 -11.55
N GLY A 365 -3.17 20.07 -11.68
CA GLY A 365 -2.92 19.32 -12.91
C GLY A 365 -1.43 19.03 -13.09
N ILE A 366 -0.73 18.78 -11.98
CA ILE A 366 0.68 18.40 -12.02
C ILE A 366 0.81 16.97 -12.54
N THR A 367 1.73 16.78 -13.47
CA THR A 367 2.06 15.47 -14.04
C THR A 367 3.52 15.15 -13.81
N ASN A 368 3.94 13.93 -14.15
CA ASN A 368 5.35 13.58 -14.16
C ASN A 368 6.17 14.55 -15.00
N MET A 369 5.64 15.12 -16.10
CA MET A 369 6.35 16.02 -17.01
C MET A 369 6.23 17.52 -16.69
N SER A 370 5.50 17.91 -15.64
CA SER A 370 5.32 19.33 -15.28
C SER A 370 6.65 20.07 -15.14
N ASN A 371 6.69 21.35 -15.52
CA ASN A 371 7.83 22.22 -15.27
C ASN A 371 7.76 22.81 -13.85
N TYR A 372 8.90 23.23 -13.32
CA TYR A 372 8.95 23.92 -12.03
C TYR A 372 10.04 24.99 -12.00
N THR A 373 9.89 25.93 -11.08
CA THR A 373 10.84 27.03 -10.85
C THR A 373 11.13 27.15 -9.36
N ASN A 374 12.40 27.25 -8.99
CA ASN A 374 12.77 27.55 -7.60
C ASN A 374 12.46 29.02 -7.26
N LYS A 375 11.77 29.23 -6.15
CA LYS A 375 11.37 30.56 -5.67
C LYS A 375 12.17 31.00 -4.44
N MET A 376 12.65 30.03 -3.64
CA MET A 376 13.51 30.28 -2.49
C MET A 376 14.32 29.02 -2.17
N ALA A 377 15.58 29.18 -1.81
CA ALA A 377 16.45 28.10 -1.33
C ALA A 377 17.32 28.60 -0.17
N GLN A 378 16.78 28.54 1.04
CA GLN A 378 17.48 28.88 2.28
C GLN A 378 17.50 27.67 3.21
N THR A 379 18.43 27.66 4.17
CA THR A 379 18.59 26.56 5.13
C THR A 379 17.30 26.23 5.89
N ALA A 380 16.52 27.24 6.28
CA ALA A 380 15.29 27.08 7.06
C ALA A 380 13.99 27.18 6.23
N CYS A 381 14.07 27.53 4.94
CA CYS A 381 12.91 27.72 4.09
C CYS A 381 13.27 27.47 2.62
N PHE A 382 12.53 26.56 1.99
CA PHE A 382 12.66 26.24 0.57
C PHE A 382 11.30 26.34 -0.10
N ALA A 383 11.22 26.93 -1.30
CA ALA A 383 9.99 27.07 -2.05
C ALA A 383 10.19 26.79 -3.54
N ASN A 384 9.30 25.98 -4.12
CA ASN A 384 9.22 25.72 -5.56
C ASN A 384 7.79 25.99 -6.06
N GLU A 385 7.70 26.56 -7.27
CA GLU A 385 6.45 26.71 -8.03
C GLU A 385 6.44 25.66 -9.13
N THR A 386 5.48 24.73 -9.10
CA THR A 386 5.26 23.73 -10.15
C THR A 386 4.11 24.18 -11.05
N THR A 387 4.35 24.14 -12.36
CA THR A 387 3.37 24.47 -13.39
C THR A 387 2.64 23.20 -13.82
N GLY A 388 1.43 23.03 -13.30
CA GLY A 388 0.49 22.02 -13.79
C GLY A 388 -0.27 22.51 -15.02
N ASN A 389 -0.99 21.59 -15.68
CA ASN A 389 -1.75 21.92 -16.88
C ASN A 389 -3.09 22.66 -16.61
N LYS A 390 -3.48 22.80 -15.33
CA LYS A 390 -4.68 23.53 -14.91
C LYS A 390 -4.35 24.80 -14.13
N ALA A 391 -3.38 24.73 -13.22
CA ALA A 391 -2.95 25.84 -12.37
C ALA A 391 -1.51 25.62 -11.89
N LYS A 392 -0.97 26.61 -11.17
CA LYS A 392 0.34 26.52 -10.54
C LYS A 392 0.19 26.22 -9.05
N LEU A 393 1.06 25.37 -8.53
CA LEU A 393 1.12 25.04 -7.11
C LEU A 393 2.50 25.44 -6.58
N ILE A 394 2.53 26.22 -5.51
CA ILE A 394 3.74 26.48 -4.75
C ILE A 394 3.74 25.59 -3.53
N VAL A 395 4.82 24.84 -3.35
CA VAL A 395 5.18 24.19 -2.09
C VAL A 395 6.22 25.03 -1.37
N VAL A 396 6.03 25.24 -0.07
CA VAL A 396 7.02 25.79 0.84
C VAL A 396 7.28 24.78 1.93
N VAL A 397 8.54 24.44 2.17
CA VAL A 397 8.95 23.49 3.22
C VAL A 397 10.08 24.07 4.07
N GLY A 398 10.08 23.67 5.33
CA GLY A 398 11.14 23.95 6.28
C GLY A 398 10.69 24.59 7.59
N ASN A 399 11.63 24.69 8.52
CA ASN A 399 11.35 25.08 9.90
C ASN A 399 10.86 26.53 10.02
N ASN A 400 11.05 27.34 8.98
CA ASN A 400 10.52 28.70 8.88
C ASN A 400 9.79 28.94 7.54
N THR A 401 8.75 28.15 7.25
CA THR A 401 7.94 28.31 6.03
C THR A 401 7.34 29.71 5.86
N LYS A 402 7.14 30.47 6.94
CA LYS A 402 6.62 31.85 6.91
C LYS A 402 7.59 32.85 6.29
N ALA A 403 8.87 32.51 6.16
CA ALA A 403 9.85 33.35 5.48
C ALA A 403 9.54 33.56 3.99
N TYR A 404 8.79 32.65 3.37
CA TYR A 404 8.29 32.81 2.01
C TYR A 404 6.82 33.20 2.02
N THR A 405 6.51 34.32 1.37
CA THR A 405 5.14 34.73 1.06
C THR A 405 5.03 34.91 -0.45
N PRO A 406 4.16 34.15 -1.15
CA PRO A 406 3.97 34.33 -2.59
C PRO A 406 3.26 35.66 -2.89
N GLY A 407 3.27 36.06 -4.16
CA GLY A 407 2.51 37.23 -4.63
C GLY A 407 1.00 37.08 -4.44
N THR A 408 0.26 38.17 -4.64
CA THR A 408 -1.19 38.24 -4.44
C THR A 408 -2.01 37.32 -5.36
N ASP A 409 -1.39 36.76 -6.38
CA ASP A 409 -1.99 35.82 -7.34
C ASP A 409 -2.16 34.39 -6.78
N TYR A 410 -1.75 34.16 -5.53
CA TYR A 410 -1.83 32.86 -4.88
C TYR A 410 -2.74 32.89 -3.65
N ALA A 411 -3.37 31.76 -3.36
CA ALA A 411 -4.14 31.53 -2.14
C ALA A 411 -3.52 30.36 -1.36
N GLN A 412 -3.34 30.53 -0.04
CA GLN A 412 -2.88 29.43 0.81
C GLN A 412 -4.01 28.41 0.99
N ILE A 413 -3.80 27.18 0.52
CA ILE A 413 -4.80 26.12 0.58
C ILE A 413 -4.50 25.09 1.67
N LEU A 414 -3.23 24.89 2.02
CA LEU A 414 -2.81 23.97 3.08
C LEU A 414 -1.65 24.55 3.92
N GLU A 415 -1.63 24.15 5.18
CA GLU A 415 -0.55 24.38 6.13
C GLU A 415 -0.50 23.20 7.10
N GLY A 416 0.70 22.69 7.37
CA GLY A 416 0.93 21.63 8.34
C GLY A 416 2.36 21.66 8.85
N TYR A 417 2.79 20.59 9.51
CA TYR A 417 4.10 20.54 10.15
C TYR A 417 5.24 20.77 9.14
N HIS A 418 5.86 21.95 9.23
CA HIS A 418 6.95 22.43 8.36
C HIS A 418 6.63 22.45 6.85
N TYR A 419 5.36 22.58 6.45
CA TYR A 419 5.01 22.78 5.05
C TYR A 419 3.80 23.69 4.85
N ARG A 420 3.71 24.31 3.66
CA ARG A 420 2.56 25.08 3.18
C ARG A 420 2.38 24.90 1.68
N TYR A 421 1.13 24.89 1.23
CA TYR A 421 0.78 24.94 -0.20
C TYR A 421 0.02 26.20 -0.54
N TYR A 422 0.35 26.77 -1.69
CA TYR A 422 -0.36 27.89 -2.29
C TYR A 422 -0.76 27.54 -3.72
N LEU A 423 -2.05 27.67 -4.03
CA LEU A 423 -2.59 27.43 -5.38
C LEU A 423 -2.79 28.76 -6.09
N SER A 424 -2.44 28.84 -7.37
CA SER A 424 -2.69 30.05 -8.16
C SER A 424 -4.19 30.32 -8.27
N LYS A 425 -4.56 31.58 -8.10
CA LYS A 425 -5.95 32.06 -8.14
C LYS A 425 -6.61 31.85 -9.50
N SER A 426 -5.83 31.67 -10.56
CA SER A 426 -6.29 31.25 -11.88
C SER A 426 -7.02 29.90 -11.89
N ALA A 427 -6.93 29.11 -10.81
CA ALA A 427 -7.68 27.87 -10.67
C ALA A 427 -9.20 28.10 -10.53
N GLU A 428 -9.64 29.30 -10.14
CA GLU A 428 -11.06 29.70 -10.00
C GLU A 428 -11.94 28.61 -9.34
N THR A 429 -11.53 28.19 -8.14
CA THR A 429 -12.16 27.08 -7.40
C THR A 429 -12.32 27.40 -5.92
N ALA A 430 -13.33 26.80 -5.30
CA ALA A 430 -13.38 26.70 -3.84
C ALA A 430 -12.39 25.61 -3.36
N TRP A 431 -11.98 25.68 -2.09
CA TRP A 431 -11.12 24.68 -1.45
C TRP A 431 -11.57 24.42 -0.02
N CYS A 432 -11.51 23.16 0.40
CA CYS A 432 -11.63 22.72 1.79
C CYS A 432 -10.32 22.05 2.20
N ASN A 433 -9.76 22.41 3.36
CA ASN A 433 -8.49 21.83 3.80
C ASN A 433 -8.59 20.37 4.26
N ILE A 434 -9.80 19.91 4.59
CA ILE A 434 -10.08 18.53 5.01
C ILE A 434 -10.58 17.74 3.79
N PRO A 435 -9.94 16.63 3.40
CA PRO A 435 -10.30 15.87 2.22
C PRO A 435 -11.50 14.95 2.50
N SER A 436 -12.13 14.38 1.47
CA SER A 436 -13.18 13.35 1.69
C SER A 436 -12.64 12.16 2.48
N GLY A 437 -13.46 11.54 3.34
CA GLY A 437 -13.06 10.35 4.09
C GLY A 437 -13.92 10.03 5.30
N GLU A 438 -13.44 9.07 6.08
CA GLU A 438 -14.02 8.69 7.38
C GLU A 438 -13.29 9.35 8.54
N TYR A 439 -14.06 9.84 9.51
CA TYR A 439 -13.57 10.54 10.70
C TYR A 439 -14.31 10.03 11.94
N GLU A 440 -13.59 9.93 13.06
CA GLU A 440 -14.14 9.39 14.32
C GLU A 440 -14.95 10.42 15.11
N ALA A 441 -14.77 11.70 14.82
CA ALA A 441 -15.46 12.80 15.46
C ALA A 441 -15.66 13.96 14.49
N GLY A 442 -16.59 14.85 14.83
CA GLY A 442 -16.79 16.09 14.11
C GLY A 442 -15.54 16.99 14.15
N PHE A 443 -15.39 17.84 13.13
CA PHE A 443 -14.21 18.68 12.95
C PHE A 443 -14.55 20.04 12.34
N LYS A 444 -13.57 20.96 12.41
CA LYS A 444 -13.65 22.28 11.77
C LYS A 444 -12.94 22.27 10.43
N ALA A 445 -13.70 22.48 9.36
CA ALA A 445 -13.19 22.59 8.00
C ALA A 445 -12.95 24.07 7.64
N LYS A 446 -11.72 24.43 7.30
CA LYS A 446 -11.36 25.76 6.78
C LYS A 446 -11.63 25.81 5.28
N LEU A 447 -12.43 26.78 4.84
CA LEU A 447 -12.73 26.97 3.43
C LEU A 447 -11.97 28.17 2.87
N THR A 448 -11.37 28.00 1.69
CA THR A 448 -10.59 29.04 1.00
C THR A 448 -11.16 29.30 -0.38
N ALA A 449 -11.37 30.58 -0.72
CA ALA A 449 -11.69 31.00 -2.08
C ALA A 449 -10.38 31.16 -2.86
N VAL A 450 -10.18 30.35 -3.90
CA VAL A 450 -9.04 30.46 -4.82
C VAL A 450 -9.54 31.13 -6.09
N SER A 451 -9.58 32.45 -6.09
CA SER A 451 -10.14 33.27 -7.18
C SER A 451 -9.37 34.57 -7.36
N GLN A 452 -9.25 35.03 -8.61
CA GLN A 452 -8.70 36.33 -8.97
C GLN A 452 -9.64 37.48 -8.55
N ASN A 453 -10.94 37.21 -8.43
CA ASN A 453 -11.87 38.18 -7.87
C ASN A 453 -11.69 38.25 -6.35
N SER A 454 -11.09 39.34 -5.86
CA SER A 454 -10.91 39.60 -4.42
C SER A 454 -12.21 39.68 -3.63
N ASN A 455 -13.34 39.93 -4.30
CA ASN A 455 -14.67 39.97 -3.71
C ASN A 455 -15.40 38.62 -3.73
N ALA A 456 -14.79 37.56 -4.29
CA ALA A 456 -15.38 36.23 -4.31
C ALA A 456 -15.62 35.72 -2.88
N LYS A 457 -16.84 35.26 -2.62
CA LYS A 457 -17.24 34.61 -1.36
C LYS A 457 -17.36 33.11 -1.56
N LEU A 458 -17.49 32.35 -0.47
CA LEU A 458 -17.80 30.92 -0.55
C LEU A 458 -19.26 30.71 -0.16
N VAL A 459 -19.97 29.88 -0.92
CA VAL A 459 -21.31 29.36 -0.60
C VAL A 459 -21.25 27.86 -0.46
N TYR A 460 -21.99 27.28 0.48
CA TYR A 460 -21.95 25.84 0.72
C TYR A 460 -23.28 25.22 1.16
N THR A 461 -23.36 23.90 0.99
CA THR A 461 -24.42 23.00 1.44
C THR A 461 -23.78 21.75 2.04
N THR A 462 -24.48 21.05 2.94
CA THR A 462 -24.01 19.82 3.59
C THR A 462 -24.88 18.60 3.26
N ASP A 463 -25.98 18.80 2.55
CA ASP A 463 -26.92 17.78 2.12
C ASP A 463 -26.63 17.22 0.71
N GLY A 464 -25.52 17.66 0.09
CA GLY A 464 -25.14 17.28 -1.27
C GLY A 464 -25.85 18.02 -2.40
N THR A 465 -26.76 18.95 -2.10
CA THR A 465 -27.37 19.80 -3.14
C THR A 465 -26.37 20.82 -3.69
N ALA A 466 -26.51 21.27 -4.94
CA ALA A 466 -25.61 22.28 -5.48
C ALA A 466 -25.81 23.63 -4.77
N PRO A 467 -24.74 24.30 -4.30
CA PRO A 467 -24.87 25.60 -3.66
C PRO A 467 -25.35 26.66 -4.66
N THR A 468 -26.20 27.56 -4.18
CA THR A 468 -26.71 28.73 -4.93
C THR A 468 -26.25 30.02 -4.23
N ALA A 469 -26.49 31.18 -4.84
CA ALA A 469 -26.17 32.47 -4.22
C ALA A 469 -26.89 32.70 -2.88
N LYS A 470 -27.98 31.97 -2.61
CA LYS A 470 -28.77 32.02 -1.37
C LYS A 470 -28.35 30.97 -0.32
N SER A 471 -27.45 30.05 -0.68
CA SER A 471 -26.93 29.06 0.28
C SER A 471 -26.09 29.74 1.38
N LYS A 472 -25.76 28.99 2.43
CA LYS A 472 -24.95 29.51 3.55
C LYS A 472 -23.63 30.06 3.02
N GLN A 473 -23.29 31.28 3.41
CA GLN A 473 -22.05 31.96 3.00
C GLN A 473 -20.99 31.87 4.09
N VAL A 474 -19.72 31.82 3.68
CA VAL A 474 -18.57 31.89 4.58
C VAL A 474 -17.45 32.69 3.92
N ALA A 475 -16.77 33.51 4.71
CA ALA A 475 -15.61 34.27 4.22
C ALA A 475 -14.42 33.33 3.98
N THR A 476 -13.58 33.66 2.99
CA THR A 476 -12.34 32.91 2.74
C THR A 476 -11.46 32.88 3.99
N GLY A 477 -10.95 31.71 4.32
CA GLY A 477 -10.11 31.48 5.50
C GLY A 477 -10.86 31.17 6.80
N ASN A 478 -12.19 31.32 6.83
CA ASN A 478 -13.01 30.93 7.99
C ASN A 478 -13.32 29.43 8.00
N THR A 479 -13.78 28.96 9.16
CA THR A 479 -14.11 27.54 9.38
C THR A 479 -15.61 27.31 9.46
N ILE A 480 -16.05 26.11 9.07
CA ILE A 480 -17.37 25.56 9.31
C ILE A 480 -17.25 24.28 10.13
N ASN A 481 -18.29 23.93 10.90
CA ASN A 481 -18.33 22.65 11.61
C ASN A 481 -18.92 21.56 10.71
N ILE A 482 -18.31 20.38 10.74
CA ILE A 482 -18.83 19.13 10.18
C ILE A 482 -19.00 18.17 11.36
N ASP A 483 -20.22 18.08 11.89
CA ASP A 483 -20.50 17.34 13.12
C ASP A 483 -21.12 15.96 12.86
N GLU A 484 -21.63 15.72 11.65
CA GLU A 484 -22.29 14.49 11.24
C GLU A 484 -21.92 14.08 9.81
N THR A 485 -22.22 12.82 9.47
CA THR A 485 -22.04 12.28 8.11
C THR A 485 -22.79 13.14 7.11
N CYS A 486 -22.09 13.70 6.12
CA CYS A 486 -22.66 14.66 5.20
C CYS A 486 -21.92 14.70 3.85
N THR A 487 -22.54 15.37 2.87
CA THR A 487 -21.90 15.70 1.59
C THR A 487 -21.75 17.21 1.49
N LEU A 488 -20.56 17.71 1.78
CA LEU A 488 -20.24 19.12 1.65
C LEU A 488 -20.04 19.48 0.17
N LYS A 489 -20.84 20.41 -0.35
CA LYS A 489 -20.53 21.09 -1.61
C LYS A 489 -20.24 22.56 -1.34
N VAL A 490 -19.14 23.07 -1.88
CA VAL A 490 -18.71 24.47 -1.73
C VAL A 490 -18.38 25.05 -3.09
N GLY A 491 -18.85 26.26 -3.38
CA GLY A 491 -18.59 26.99 -4.61
C GLY A 491 -18.19 28.44 -4.36
N LEU A 492 -17.60 29.06 -5.38
CA LEU A 492 -17.27 30.48 -5.41
C LEU A 492 -18.52 31.28 -5.80
N LEU A 493 -18.92 32.24 -4.97
CA LEU A 493 -19.94 33.23 -5.29
C LEU A 493 -19.28 34.51 -5.77
N SER A 494 -19.49 34.85 -7.04
CA SER A 494 -18.97 36.05 -7.68
C SER A 494 -20.06 36.66 -8.56
N ASN A 495 -20.38 37.94 -8.36
CA ASN A 495 -21.39 38.67 -9.13
C ASN A 495 -22.75 37.92 -9.23
N GLY A 496 -23.20 37.32 -8.13
CA GLY A 496 -24.46 36.56 -8.08
C GLY A 496 -24.42 35.15 -8.70
N THR A 497 -23.30 34.75 -9.31
CA THR A 497 -23.12 33.44 -9.94
C THR A 497 -22.27 32.53 -9.05
N VAL A 498 -22.62 31.24 -8.99
CA VAL A 498 -21.85 30.22 -8.28
C VAL A 498 -21.05 29.37 -9.26
N THR A 499 -19.73 29.33 -9.12
CA THR A 499 -18.81 28.55 -9.97
C THR A 499 -17.82 27.76 -9.12
N GLY A 500 -16.92 27.00 -9.75
CA GLY A 500 -15.80 26.35 -9.05
C GLY A 500 -16.23 25.38 -7.94
N ILE A 501 -17.36 24.70 -8.12
CA ILE A 501 -17.98 23.86 -7.09
C ILE A 501 -17.12 22.61 -6.86
N ARG A 502 -16.76 22.37 -5.60
CA ARG A 502 -16.09 21.14 -5.12
C ARG A 502 -17.04 20.34 -4.23
N THR A 503 -16.87 19.01 -4.22
CA THR A 503 -17.65 18.08 -3.40
C THR A 503 -16.73 17.30 -2.47
N TYR A 504 -17.12 17.19 -1.20
CA TYR A 504 -16.42 16.42 -0.17
C TYR A 504 -17.42 15.50 0.53
N ASN A 505 -17.11 14.21 0.58
CA ASN A 505 -17.95 13.21 1.23
C ASN A 505 -17.33 12.86 2.58
N TYR A 506 -18.08 13.07 3.66
CA TYR A 506 -17.63 12.80 5.02
C TYR A 506 -18.52 11.75 5.66
N THR A 507 -17.88 10.72 6.21
CA THR A 507 -18.53 9.79 7.14
C THR A 507 -18.00 10.07 8.53
N ILE A 508 -18.88 10.50 9.44
CA ILE A 508 -18.57 10.68 10.85
C ILE A 508 -19.08 9.45 11.58
N LYS A 509 -18.16 8.62 12.07
CA LYS A 509 -18.44 7.37 12.78
C LYS A 509 -17.43 7.17 13.89
N ALA A 510 -17.89 7.36 15.13
CA ALA A 510 -17.08 7.07 16.30
C ALA A 510 -16.61 5.61 16.30
N PHE A 511 -15.37 5.39 16.70
CA PHE A 511 -14.89 4.04 16.97
C PHE A 511 -15.57 3.54 18.25
N GLU A 512 -16.28 2.42 18.14
CA GLU A 512 -16.92 1.76 19.27
C GLU A 512 -15.98 0.70 19.84
N PRO A 513 -15.47 0.86 21.08
CA PRO A 513 -14.60 -0.13 21.69
C PRO A 513 -15.27 -1.49 21.81
N TYR A 514 -14.55 -2.54 21.44
CA TYR A 514 -15.02 -3.91 21.53
C TYR A 514 -14.00 -4.80 22.22
N THR A 515 -14.44 -5.98 22.64
CA THR A 515 -13.59 -6.97 23.29
C THR A 515 -13.26 -8.07 22.30
N ILE A 516 -11.98 -8.45 22.25
CA ILE A 516 -11.52 -9.68 21.62
C ILE A 516 -11.11 -10.67 22.70
N THR A 517 -11.13 -11.95 22.38
CA THR A 517 -10.60 -12.99 23.28
C THR A 517 -9.45 -13.72 22.59
N ILE A 518 -8.35 -13.93 23.31
CA ILE A 518 -7.27 -14.79 22.83
C ILE A 518 -7.32 -16.12 23.58
N TYR A 519 -7.36 -17.21 22.82
CA TYR A 519 -7.38 -18.58 23.31
C TYR A 519 -6.04 -19.25 23.04
N ALA A 520 -5.50 -19.95 24.04
CA ALA A 520 -4.26 -20.71 23.93
C ALA A 520 -4.46 -22.16 24.44
N ASN A 521 -4.00 -23.12 23.64
CA ASN A 521 -4.00 -24.54 23.98
C ASN A 521 -2.57 -25.06 24.01
N ALA A 522 -2.24 -25.86 25.02
CA ALA A 522 -0.90 -26.41 25.25
C ALA A 522 -0.87 -27.94 25.23
N ASP A 523 -1.87 -28.61 24.66
CA ASP A 523 -1.99 -30.07 24.76
C ASP A 523 -0.86 -30.83 24.03
N GLN A 524 -0.25 -30.21 23.01
CA GLN A 524 0.87 -30.82 22.28
C GLN A 524 2.20 -30.75 23.03
N VAL A 525 2.31 -29.92 24.07
CA VAL A 525 3.54 -29.70 24.82
C VAL A 525 3.38 -30.23 26.24
N THR A 526 4.32 -31.05 26.69
CA THR A 526 4.22 -31.67 28.02
C THR A 526 4.60 -30.68 29.12
N ASN A 527 3.92 -30.78 30.27
CA ASN A 527 4.27 -30.06 31.50
C ASN A 527 4.26 -28.52 31.38
N TRP A 528 3.28 -27.92 30.67
CA TRP A 528 3.17 -26.45 30.61
C TRP A 528 2.98 -25.81 32.00
N GLY A 529 2.27 -26.48 32.91
CA GLY A 529 2.04 -26.04 34.28
C GLY A 529 0.56 -25.74 34.58
N ALA A 530 0.26 -25.44 35.85
CA ALA A 530 -1.12 -25.21 36.31
C ALA A 530 -1.73 -23.87 35.82
N ALA A 531 -0.88 -22.88 35.53
CA ALA A 531 -1.25 -21.58 34.99
C ALA A 531 -0.44 -21.28 33.72
N MET A 532 -1.05 -20.55 32.79
CA MET A 532 -0.39 -20.03 31.59
C MET A 532 -0.25 -18.51 31.71
N TYR A 533 0.95 -17.97 31.56
CA TYR A 533 1.15 -16.53 31.62
C TYR A 533 0.96 -15.93 30.24
N PHE A 534 0.11 -14.90 30.16
CA PHE A 534 -0.12 -14.10 28.97
C PHE A 534 0.63 -12.78 29.17
N TYR A 535 1.62 -12.51 28.32
CA TYR A 535 2.27 -11.20 28.23
C TYR A 535 1.84 -10.54 26.92
N ALA A 536 1.04 -9.49 26.98
CA ALA A 536 0.44 -8.86 25.81
C ALA A 536 0.68 -7.34 25.77
N TRP A 537 0.96 -6.81 24.58
CA TRP A 537 1.31 -5.41 24.37
C TRP A 537 0.95 -4.90 22.96
N ASN A 538 1.00 -3.59 22.79
CA ASN A 538 1.05 -2.94 21.48
C ASN A 538 2.08 -1.80 21.50
N SER A 539 2.08 -0.96 20.45
CA SER A 539 2.99 0.18 20.35
C SER A 539 2.77 1.27 21.41
N SER A 540 1.61 1.29 22.05
CA SER A 540 1.12 2.40 22.89
C SER A 540 0.87 2.02 24.35
N GLU A 541 0.62 0.74 24.65
CA GLU A 541 0.37 0.22 25.99
C GLU A 541 0.78 -1.27 26.13
N THR A 542 1.04 -1.68 27.37
CA THR A 542 1.11 -3.10 27.75
C THR A 542 -0.26 -3.49 28.33
N PHE A 543 -0.94 -4.47 27.73
CA PHE A 543 -2.28 -4.91 28.14
C PHE A 543 -2.27 -5.72 29.43
N THR A 544 -1.17 -6.41 29.70
CA THR A 544 -0.99 -7.28 30.89
C THR A 544 0.00 -6.66 31.87
N GLN A 545 0.24 -7.33 32.99
CA GLN A 545 1.31 -6.95 33.92
C GLN A 545 2.69 -6.94 33.22
N ALA A 546 3.68 -6.30 33.84
CA ALA A 546 5.07 -6.41 33.42
C ALA A 546 5.49 -7.89 33.33
N TRP A 547 6.54 -8.17 32.55
CA TRP A 547 7.05 -9.53 32.37
C TRP A 547 7.12 -10.30 33.71
N PRO A 548 6.52 -11.51 33.82
CA PRO A 548 6.11 -12.43 32.74
C PRO A 548 4.66 -12.25 32.23
N GLY A 549 3.98 -11.17 32.60
CA GLY A 549 2.59 -10.93 32.26
C GLY A 549 1.62 -11.47 33.30
N THR A 550 0.36 -11.64 32.90
CA THR A 550 -0.73 -12.02 33.81
C THR A 550 -0.90 -13.54 33.83
N ALA A 551 -0.93 -14.14 35.02
CA ALA A 551 -1.21 -15.57 35.19
C ALA A 551 -2.67 -15.90 34.85
N VAL A 552 -2.88 -16.77 33.88
CA VAL A 552 -4.20 -17.23 33.42
C VAL A 552 -4.44 -18.65 33.90
N THR A 553 -5.43 -18.81 34.77
CA THR A 553 -5.96 -20.11 35.22
C THR A 553 -7.37 -20.38 34.66
N ALA A 554 -8.05 -19.33 34.20
CA ALA A 554 -9.35 -19.42 33.55
C ALA A 554 -9.25 -20.21 32.25
N THR A 555 -10.06 -21.26 32.13
CA THR A 555 -10.07 -22.12 30.94
C THR A 555 -11.50 -22.40 30.47
N LYS A 556 -11.65 -22.69 29.17
CA LYS A 556 -12.86 -23.23 28.56
C LYS A 556 -12.55 -24.56 27.87
N THR A 557 -13.49 -25.49 27.93
CA THR A 557 -13.43 -26.70 27.11
C THR A 557 -14.20 -26.47 25.82
N LEU A 558 -13.52 -26.48 24.68
CA LEU A 558 -14.10 -26.30 23.35
C LEU A 558 -13.67 -27.48 22.48
N ASN A 559 -14.63 -28.17 21.85
CA ASN A 559 -14.46 -29.44 21.12
C ASN A 559 -13.49 -30.43 21.82
N GLY A 560 -13.67 -30.63 23.13
CA GLY A 560 -12.85 -31.57 23.91
C GLY A 560 -11.44 -31.09 24.26
N LYS A 561 -11.00 -29.92 23.78
CA LYS A 561 -9.70 -29.32 24.12
C LYS A 561 -9.84 -28.28 25.22
N LYS A 562 -8.85 -28.18 26.10
CA LYS A 562 -8.77 -27.15 27.15
C LYS A 562 -8.07 -25.90 26.62
N TRP A 563 -8.74 -24.76 26.70
CA TRP A 563 -8.23 -23.46 26.22
C TRP A 563 -8.09 -22.48 27.37
N TYR A 564 -6.89 -21.97 27.61
CA TYR A 564 -6.66 -20.78 28.43
C TYR A 564 -7.12 -19.57 27.66
N TYR A 565 -7.80 -18.61 28.31
CA TYR A 565 -8.32 -17.45 27.61
C TYR A 565 -8.20 -16.15 28.39
N MET A 566 -8.02 -15.05 27.66
CA MET A 566 -8.01 -13.70 28.21
C MET A 566 -8.66 -12.74 27.22
N ASP A 567 -9.47 -11.83 27.77
CA ASP A 567 -10.15 -10.79 27.03
C ASP A 567 -9.28 -9.52 26.95
N PHE A 568 -9.27 -8.89 25.78
CA PHE A 568 -8.56 -7.64 25.51
C PHE A 568 -9.53 -6.62 24.93
N LYS A 569 -9.56 -5.42 25.51
CA LYS A 569 -10.40 -4.32 25.03
C LYS A 569 -9.67 -3.55 23.95
N ILE A 570 -10.20 -3.57 22.73
CA ILE A 570 -9.74 -2.76 21.61
C ILE A 570 -10.39 -1.38 21.72
N LYS A 571 -9.59 -0.33 21.89
CA LYS A 571 -10.04 1.04 22.15
C LYS A 571 -9.93 1.98 20.94
N SER A 572 -9.25 1.56 19.88
CA SER A 572 -9.14 2.30 18.62
C SER A 572 -9.02 1.34 17.43
N LYS A 573 -9.32 1.82 16.22
CA LYS A 573 -9.30 1.01 14.99
C LYS A 573 -7.92 0.42 14.65
N ASP A 574 -6.86 1.13 15.05
CA ASP A 574 -5.47 0.76 14.76
C ASP A 574 -4.83 -0.04 15.91
N ALA A 575 -5.55 -0.28 17.01
CA ALA A 575 -5.03 -1.05 18.13
C ALA A 575 -4.94 -2.54 17.76
N ILE A 576 -3.71 -3.05 17.72
CA ILE A 576 -3.40 -4.48 17.59
C ILE A 576 -2.98 -5.05 18.96
N VAL A 577 -3.06 -6.36 19.13
CA VAL A 577 -2.59 -7.07 20.32
C VAL A 577 -1.45 -8.02 19.91
N ASN A 578 -0.25 -7.78 20.43
CA ASN A 578 0.84 -8.75 20.40
C ASN A 578 0.83 -9.56 21.70
N ILE A 579 1.24 -10.83 21.65
CA ILE A 579 1.18 -11.71 22.80
C ILE A 579 2.26 -12.79 22.81
N ILE A 580 2.72 -13.15 24.01
CA ILE A 580 3.57 -14.31 24.31
C ILE A 580 2.85 -15.17 25.36
N PHE A 581 2.85 -16.49 25.15
CA PHE A 581 2.45 -17.46 26.17
C PHE A 581 3.69 -18.03 26.86
N ASN A 582 3.73 -18.02 28.19
CA ASN A 582 4.90 -18.49 28.95
C ASN A 582 4.55 -19.20 30.28
N GLN A 583 5.57 -19.77 30.92
CA GLN A 583 5.46 -20.53 32.18
C GLN A 583 5.78 -19.71 33.45
N GLY A 584 5.85 -18.38 33.35
CA GLY A 584 6.21 -17.47 34.43
C GLY A 584 7.72 -17.28 34.59
N ASN A 585 8.14 -16.70 35.71
CA ASN A 585 9.54 -16.46 36.04
C ASN A 585 10.25 -17.72 36.57
N GLY A 586 11.55 -17.84 36.29
CA GLY A 586 12.43 -18.86 36.86
C GLY A 586 13.33 -19.55 35.83
N THR A 587 14.33 -20.26 36.33
CA THR A 587 15.27 -21.03 35.49
C THR A 587 14.55 -22.18 34.79
N GLY A 588 14.79 -22.35 33.49
CA GLY A 588 14.24 -23.44 32.68
C GLY A 588 12.79 -23.24 32.20
N LYS A 589 12.16 -22.09 32.50
CA LYS A 589 10.81 -21.75 32.04
C LYS A 589 10.77 -21.54 30.53
N LYS A 590 9.73 -22.07 29.90
CA LYS A 590 9.50 -22.00 28.45
C LYS A 590 8.53 -20.88 28.09
N GLN A 591 8.65 -20.42 26.86
CA GLN A 591 7.78 -19.42 26.25
C GLN A 591 7.59 -19.70 24.76
N THR A 592 6.59 -19.05 24.18
CA THR A 592 6.40 -19.01 22.73
C THR A 592 7.21 -17.89 22.08
N VAL A 593 7.34 -17.94 20.76
CA VAL A 593 7.69 -16.77 19.96
C VAL A 593 6.64 -15.67 20.12
N ASP A 594 6.99 -14.45 19.73
CA ASP A 594 6.10 -13.30 19.72
C ASP A 594 5.00 -13.51 18.66
N LEU A 595 3.75 -13.45 19.09
CA LEU A 595 2.58 -13.61 18.25
C LEU A 595 1.91 -12.26 18.04
N ASN A 596 1.39 -12.04 16.84
CA ASN A 596 0.51 -10.91 16.56
C ASN A 596 -0.90 -11.44 16.41
N ALA A 597 -1.77 -11.08 17.35
CA ALA A 597 -3.17 -11.45 17.36
C ALA A 597 -4.06 -10.46 16.60
N GLY A 598 -3.49 -9.33 16.16
CA GLY A 598 -4.22 -8.26 15.50
C GLY A 598 -5.30 -7.68 16.42
N ASN A 599 -6.47 -7.39 15.86
CA ASN A 599 -7.61 -6.80 16.55
C ASN A 599 -8.85 -7.71 16.50
N SER A 600 -8.65 -9.03 16.48
CA SER A 600 -9.72 -10.03 16.40
C SER A 600 -9.51 -11.17 17.39
N THR A 601 -10.57 -11.90 17.71
CA THR A 601 -10.47 -13.11 18.54
C THR A 601 -9.60 -14.16 17.84
N LYS A 602 -8.66 -14.76 18.57
CA LYS A 602 -7.70 -15.74 18.04
C LYS A 602 -7.64 -17.03 18.84
N TYR A 603 -7.30 -18.12 18.15
CA TYR A 603 -7.07 -19.45 18.73
C TYR A 603 -5.69 -19.95 18.33
N TYR A 604 -4.80 -20.13 19.32
CA TYR A 604 -3.44 -20.61 19.11
C TYR A 604 -3.20 -21.96 19.77
N GLU A 605 -2.70 -22.92 19.00
CA GLU A 605 -2.18 -24.18 19.52
C GLU A 605 -0.65 -24.08 19.63
N ILE A 606 -0.13 -24.23 20.83
CA ILE A 606 1.32 -24.30 21.07
C ILE A 606 1.82 -25.65 20.57
N THR A 607 2.81 -25.63 19.69
CA THR A 607 3.36 -26.83 19.04
C THR A 607 4.66 -27.26 19.70
N THR A 608 5.12 -28.48 19.42
CA THR A 608 6.44 -28.97 19.87
C THR A 608 7.61 -28.33 19.12
N THR A 609 7.36 -27.73 17.95
CA THR A 609 8.37 -27.05 17.12
C THR A 609 8.86 -25.77 17.80
N GLN A 610 10.17 -25.56 17.78
CA GLN A 610 10.82 -24.39 18.38
C GLN A 610 11.59 -23.56 17.36
N SER A 611 11.61 -22.24 17.57
CA SER A 611 12.49 -21.29 16.89
C SER A 611 13.29 -20.53 17.95
N GLN A 612 14.63 -20.56 17.84
CA GLN A 612 15.54 -19.94 18.80
C GLN A 612 15.24 -20.32 20.27
N GLY A 613 14.89 -21.59 20.51
CA GLY A 613 14.57 -22.12 21.85
C GLY A 613 13.20 -21.72 22.41
N LYS A 614 12.35 -21.03 21.62
CA LYS A 614 10.96 -20.69 21.98
C LYS A 614 9.99 -21.54 21.17
N TYR A 615 8.88 -21.96 21.78
CA TYR A 615 7.83 -22.72 21.08
C TYR A 615 7.15 -21.87 20.00
N THR A 616 6.81 -22.51 18.88
CA THR A 616 6.00 -21.89 17.84
C THR A 616 4.51 -22.21 18.05
N CYS A 617 3.63 -21.35 17.56
CA CYS A 617 2.19 -21.51 17.67
C CYS A 617 1.55 -21.62 16.30
N LYS A 618 0.54 -22.49 16.18
CA LYS A 618 -0.34 -22.57 15.02
C LYS A 618 -1.59 -21.73 15.26
N ASP A 619 -1.83 -20.71 14.43
CA ASP A 619 -3.10 -19.99 14.42
C ASP A 619 -4.17 -20.88 13.78
N VAL A 620 -5.07 -21.40 14.60
CA VAL A 620 -6.20 -22.26 14.17
C VAL A 620 -7.50 -21.47 14.13
N THR A 621 -7.46 -20.14 14.20
CA THR A 621 -8.67 -19.29 14.25
C THR A 621 -9.65 -19.59 13.12
N ALA A 622 -9.19 -19.91 11.92
CA ALA A 622 -10.08 -20.27 10.81
C ALA A 622 -10.92 -21.54 11.08
N ILE A 623 -10.45 -22.45 11.93
CA ILE A 623 -11.15 -23.67 12.37
C ILE A 623 -12.16 -23.36 13.49
N TRP A 624 -11.92 -22.28 14.23
CA TRP A 624 -12.66 -21.90 15.44
C TRP A 624 -13.42 -20.58 15.31
N ALA A 625 -13.43 -19.96 14.13
CA ALA A 625 -14.17 -18.74 13.87
C ALA A 625 -15.64 -18.97 14.26
N PRO A 626 -16.30 -17.99 14.90
CA PRO A 626 -17.70 -18.14 15.24
C PRO A 626 -18.47 -18.53 13.98
N THR A 627 -19.28 -19.59 14.08
CA THR A 627 -20.22 -20.05 13.05
C THR A 627 -21.37 -19.06 12.85
N GLY A 628 -21.05 -17.77 12.71
CA GLY A 628 -21.95 -16.78 12.16
C GLY A 628 -22.13 -17.10 10.67
N ILE A 629 -23.19 -17.85 10.36
CA ILE A 629 -23.70 -18.23 9.02
C ILE A 629 -22.60 -18.23 7.92
N THR A 630 -21.87 -19.34 7.82
CA THR A 630 -20.85 -19.58 6.79
C THR A 630 -21.35 -20.50 5.66
N GLY A 631 -22.55 -20.23 5.16
CA GLY A 631 -23.04 -20.81 3.91
C GLY A 631 -23.88 -19.79 3.18
N THR A 632 -23.86 -19.81 1.84
CA THR A 632 -24.99 -19.26 1.08
C THR A 632 -26.25 -19.87 1.69
N PRO A 633 -27.21 -19.07 2.19
CA PRO A 633 -28.41 -19.63 2.78
C PRO A 633 -29.00 -20.62 1.78
N THR A 634 -29.19 -21.87 2.21
CA THR A 634 -29.91 -22.83 1.40
C THR A 634 -31.30 -22.26 1.24
N ILE A 635 -31.59 -21.69 0.07
CA ILE A 635 -32.93 -21.26 -0.25
C ILE A 635 -33.74 -22.54 -0.37
N SER A 636 -34.44 -22.89 0.70
CA SER A 636 -35.43 -23.94 0.67
C SER A 636 -36.56 -23.45 -0.24
N ASN A 637 -36.51 -23.82 -1.52
CA ASN A 637 -37.60 -23.60 -2.49
C ASN A 637 -38.80 -24.53 -2.22
N THR A 638 -38.82 -25.22 -1.09
CA THR A 638 -39.93 -26.06 -0.67
C THR A 638 -41.00 -25.22 0.03
N THR A 639 -42.06 -24.95 -0.73
CA THR A 639 -43.47 -24.77 -0.31
C THR A 639 -43.75 -23.83 0.88
N THR A 640 -44.23 -22.63 0.55
CA THR A 640 -45.16 -21.78 1.33
C THR A 640 -45.06 -21.92 2.85
N ASP A 641 -44.00 -21.38 3.43
CA ASP A 641 -43.99 -21.10 4.85
C ASP A 641 -44.97 -19.95 5.16
N ASN A 642 -46.12 -20.31 5.71
CA ASN A 642 -47.15 -19.38 6.17
C ASN A 642 -46.88 -18.82 7.57
N ALA A 643 -45.68 -19.02 8.12
CA ALA A 643 -45.31 -18.40 9.38
C ALA A 643 -45.09 -16.88 9.24
N TRP A 644 -45.15 -16.22 10.39
CA TRP A 644 -44.81 -14.81 10.53
C TRP A 644 -43.46 -14.71 11.23
N TYR A 645 -42.68 -13.69 10.92
CA TYR A 645 -41.37 -13.47 11.51
C TYR A 645 -41.22 -12.02 11.97
N THR A 646 -40.48 -11.80 13.05
CA THR A 646 -39.98 -10.46 13.39
C THR A 646 -38.87 -10.05 12.42
N LEU A 647 -38.51 -8.75 12.40
CA LEU A 647 -37.36 -8.27 11.63
C LEU A 647 -36.03 -8.86 12.09
N SER A 648 -35.95 -9.37 13.32
CA SER A 648 -34.80 -10.12 13.85
C SER A 648 -34.79 -11.60 13.47
N GLY A 649 -35.75 -12.07 12.67
CA GLY A 649 -35.81 -13.44 12.18
C GLY A 649 -36.47 -14.44 13.14
N MET A 650 -37.11 -13.98 14.23
CA MET A 650 -37.81 -14.85 15.16
C MET A 650 -39.15 -15.31 14.58
N LYS A 651 -39.34 -16.63 14.46
CA LYS A 651 -40.60 -17.24 14.00
C LYS A 651 -41.72 -17.03 15.02
N LEU A 652 -42.88 -16.62 14.55
CA LEU A 652 -44.10 -16.41 15.30
C LEU A 652 -45.11 -17.51 14.94
N GLY A 653 -45.69 -18.15 15.95
CA GLY A 653 -46.65 -19.25 15.75
C GLY A 653 -48.02 -18.83 15.21
N LYS A 654 -48.28 -17.52 15.07
CA LYS A 654 -49.52 -16.95 14.54
C LYS A 654 -49.29 -15.53 14.00
N LYS A 655 -50.27 -15.01 13.26
CA LYS A 655 -50.28 -13.60 12.80
C LYS A 655 -50.09 -12.66 14.01
N PRO A 656 -49.16 -11.70 13.95
CA PRO A 656 -48.94 -10.74 15.02
C PRO A 656 -50.18 -9.87 15.25
N ALA A 657 -50.51 -9.64 16.53
CA ALA A 657 -51.62 -8.78 16.95
C ALA A 657 -51.18 -7.35 17.32
N LYS A 658 -49.86 -7.10 17.35
CA LYS A 658 -49.30 -5.77 17.65
C LYS A 658 -48.95 -5.03 16.37
N ASN A 659 -49.13 -3.72 16.39
CA ASN A 659 -48.75 -2.85 15.29
C ASN A 659 -47.23 -2.90 15.10
N GLY A 660 -46.79 -3.07 13.85
CA GLY A 660 -45.38 -3.22 13.54
C GLY A 660 -45.10 -3.80 12.15
N VAL A 661 -43.82 -3.88 11.81
CA VAL A 661 -43.34 -4.48 10.56
C VAL A 661 -42.88 -5.90 10.82
N TYR A 662 -43.41 -6.84 10.03
CA TYR A 662 -43.13 -8.27 10.13
C TYR A 662 -42.75 -8.82 8.76
N ILE A 663 -42.20 -10.03 8.72
CA ILE A 663 -41.95 -10.76 7.47
C ILE A 663 -42.95 -11.92 7.39
N HIS A 664 -43.68 -12.02 6.29
CA HIS A 664 -44.59 -13.11 6.00
C HIS A 664 -44.49 -13.46 4.52
N GLN A 665 -44.34 -14.75 4.20
CA GLN A 665 -44.13 -15.22 2.83
C GLN A 665 -43.01 -14.46 2.08
N GLY A 666 -41.91 -14.17 2.78
CA GLY A 666 -40.76 -13.45 2.23
C GLY A 666 -40.97 -11.95 1.96
N LYS A 667 -42.12 -11.38 2.33
CA LYS A 667 -42.44 -9.95 2.15
C LYS A 667 -42.54 -9.24 3.49
N LYS A 668 -42.14 -7.97 3.52
CA LYS A 668 -42.42 -7.08 4.65
C LYS A 668 -43.90 -6.75 4.66
N VAL A 669 -44.58 -7.05 5.77
CA VAL A 669 -46.00 -6.78 5.98
C VAL A 669 -46.15 -5.90 7.21
N ILE A 670 -46.92 -4.82 7.07
CA ILE A 670 -47.23 -3.91 8.17
C ILE A 670 -48.55 -4.38 8.79
N ILE A 671 -48.53 -4.71 10.08
CA ILE A 671 -49.74 -4.84 10.90
C ILE A 671 -50.04 -3.46 11.47
N ARG A 672 -51.25 -2.96 11.22
CA ARG A 672 -51.74 -1.67 11.68
C ARG A 672 -52.87 -1.84 12.69
#